data_AF-A0A957R7H7-F1
#
_entry.id   AF-A0A957R7H7-F1
#
_cell.length_a   1.000
_cell.length_b   1.000
_cell.length_c   1.000
_cell.angle_alpha   90.00
_cell.angle_beta   90.00
_cell.angle_gamma   90.00
#
_symmetry.space_group_name_H-M   'P 1'
#
loop_
_entity.id
_entity.type
_entity.pdbx_description
1 polymer ?
#
loop_
_entity_poly.entity_id
_entity_poly.type
_entity_poly.pdbx_seq_one_letter_code
_entity_poly.pdbx_strand_id
1 'polypeptide(L)'
;MEEILKNAAFQQTMAQLAEEQGVPHEKIMREAEVYLKELYTVHQPVADMVALQGAQYILSRGYEKTIDVNPAEVKKLAKLMRKYPVAFVMTHKTYIDMFVLAVVLGRHGLPLPYTFAGINMSFLGVGQFGRQVGSIFIRRTFKDNEVYKATLRFFIAYLVEDKSHFMWAIEGTRSRTGKLVWPKLGILKYIAEAAEQTQQEVKYVPVSIVYDLIPDVKQMTAEGRGQDKSPESLSWFLNYIRGMGDSFGRISLRLGDPVDIDEVAAAPDAASFAAFNPQQIELPRFAFELAYRINHITPVTTASLVCATLLSKFSVSKRGLESDIASLMQLIESHKSDALVDRGKPIGESVQVALNLLIEANIVQRQGSGLHAKYVIVPSNYLVAVYYANMAVHHLVNRSFIELAIAAVAEEKASQRILSFWTEIMTLRDLFKFEFFYSRKPVFSDEIEADLRLLDPEWQKRLRGRTAKEMRLLRDQQILVAHAVLYPYIEAYRVVAYALQKWDTVKQFDEKSFLKECIALGEEMHWQGKIQRVEAVSTPFLLNGIRLAQNKELIPSSVDSKKEEISAFLTQLDDIAERLQTLQEITLEKPRIAVPEVPLERDIVPGSKTDSLTREVMEDDSGPHIGAFFDLDRTLIDGFSAKEFFQNRLLSGRMGAREILAQFAGVIVYAMGNGNFAGLAAIGARGVQGTKESVFVEVGEEVYLKHLANAIYPESRALVAAHLAKGHTVAIISAATPYQVDPIARDLAIEHVMCTRMEVVEGKFTGKIIEPACWGDGKAVAARQLAQEHNVDLSKSYFYTDSAEDMPLLEIVGKPRPLNPDTKLSALAYENDWPVYRFTDETRPGVTNLI
;
A
#
# COMPACT_ATOMS: atom_id res chain seq x y z
N MET A 1 37.81 -0.13 16.25
CA MET A 1 38.04 -0.98 17.45
C MET A 1 39.14 -0.40 18.33
N GLU A 2 40.38 -0.27 17.83
CA GLU A 2 41.47 0.31 18.63
C GLU A 2 41.18 1.73 19.14
N GLU A 3 40.50 2.56 18.34
CA GLU A 3 40.13 3.92 18.73
C GLU A 3 39.20 3.96 19.94
N ILE A 4 38.21 3.06 20.00
CA ILE A 4 37.31 2.92 21.15
C ILE A 4 38.09 2.42 22.38
N LEU A 5 38.97 1.43 22.21
CA LEU A 5 39.80 0.93 23.31
C LEU A 5 40.77 2.01 23.83
N LYS A 6 41.23 2.94 22.99
CA LYS A 6 42.11 4.06 23.38
C LYS A 6 41.33 5.27 23.90
N ASN A 7 40.00 5.29 23.79
CA ASN A 7 39.18 6.41 24.22
C ASN A 7 39.22 6.58 25.75
N ALA A 8 39.53 7.80 26.20
CA ALA A 8 39.69 8.09 27.62
C ALA A 8 38.40 7.89 28.44
N ALA A 9 37.24 8.28 27.89
CA ALA A 9 35.96 8.10 28.57
C ALA A 9 35.57 6.62 28.66
N PHE A 10 35.88 5.82 27.63
CA PHE A 10 35.71 4.37 27.65
C PHE A 10 36.57 3.73 28.75
N GLN A 11 37.86 4.05 28.80
CA GLN A 11 38.79 3.56 29.83
C GLN A 11 38.32 3.92 31.25
N GLN A 12 37.86 5.16 31.45
CA GLN A 12 37.34 5.61 32.74
C GLN A 12 36.07 4.87 33.14
N THR A 13 35.13 4.65 32.21
CA THR A 13 33.91 3.86 32.48
C THR A 13 34.26 2.41 32.83
N MET A 14 35.22 1.80 32.14
CA MET A 14 35.69 0.45 32.47
C MET A 14 36.39 0.37 33.83
N ALA A 15 37.12 1.42 34.24
CA ALA A 15 37.73 1.50 35.57
C ALA A 15 36.67 1.61 36.67
N GLN A 16 35.65 2.46 36.48
CA GLN A 16 34.55 2.60 37.44
C GLN A 16 33.77 1.28 37.60
N LEU A 17 33.43 0.60 36.50
CA LEU A 17 32.75 -0.70 36.56
C LEU A 17 33.61 -1.78 37.25
N ALA A 18 34.93 -1.70 37.11
CA ALA A 18 35.84 -2.61 37.80
C ALA A 18 35.82 -2.41 39.32
N GLU A 19 35.78 -1.15 39.78
CA GLU A 19 35.63 -0.80 41.20
C GLU A 19 34.27 -1.25 41.75
N GLU A 20 33.17 -0.96 41.03
CA GLU A 20 31.80 -1.33 41.45
C GLU A 20 31.60 -2.84 41.57
N GLN A 21 32.23 -3.63 40.69
CA GLN A 21 32.14 -5.10 40.70
C GLN A 21 33.23 -5.77 41.56
N GLY A 22 34.17 -5.00 42.12
CA GLY A 22 35.26 -5.53 42.95
C GLY A 22 36.23 -6.45 42.19
N VAL A 23 36.45 -6.22 40.89
CA VAL A 23 37.33 -7.02 40.04
C VAL A 23 38.47 -6.19 39.46
N PRO A 24 39.63 -6.79 39.10
CA PRO A 24 40.73 -6.04 38.50
C PRO A 24 40.33 -5.38 37.17
N HIS A 25 40.74 -4.13 36.95
CA HIS A 25 40.47 -3.38 35.72
C HIS A 25 40.88 -4.14 34.44
N GLU A 26 42.03 -4.84 34.45
CA GLU A 26 42.48 -5.66 33.32
C GLU A 26 41.46 -6.74 32.93
N LYS A 27 40.72 -7.30 33.90
CA LYS A 27 39.71 -8.32 33.62
C LYS A 27 38.52 -7.70 32.89
N ILE A 28 38.01 -6.57 33.38
CA ILE A 28 36.92 -5.82 32.72
C ILE A 28 37.34 -5.39 31.32
N MET A 29 38.56 -4.89 31.16
CA MET A 29 39.08 -4.48 29.85
C MET A 29 39.16 -5.65 28.86
N ARG A 30 39.60 -6.84 29.29
CA ARG A 30 39.59 -8.04 28.45
C ARG A 30 38.18 -8.47 28.08
N GLU A 31 37.23 -8.40 29.01
CA GLU A 31 35.82 -8.69 28.74
C GLU A 31 35.25 -7.69 27.71
N ALA A 32 35.53 -6.41 27.88
CA ALA A 32 35.10 -5.36 26.97
C ALA A 32 35.72 -5.51 25.57
N GLU A 33 36.99 -5.92 25.46
CA GLU A 33 37.63 -6.23 24.17
C GLU A 33 36.94 -7.40 23.45
N VAL A 34 36.57 -8.45 24.18
CA VAL A 34 35.80 -9.58 23.62
C VAL A 34 34.44 -9.12 23.12
N TYR A 35 33.73 -8.29 23.90
CA TYR A 35 32.42 -7.76 23.51
C TYR A 35 32.54 -6.82 22.31
N LEU A 36 33.60 -6.01 22.24
CA LEU A 36 33.82 -5.12 21.11
C LEU A 36 34.14 -5.91 19.82
N LYS A 37 34.88 -7.01 19.91
CA LYS A 37 35.09 -7.95 18.79
C LYS A 37 33.79 -8.61 18.35
N GLU A 38 32.91 -8.93 19.28
CA GLU A 38 31.58 -9.50 18.99
C GLU A 38 30.72 -8.54 18.18
N LEU A 39 30.72 -7.25 18.56
CA LEU A 39 29.96 -6.16 17.96
C LEU A 39 30.57 -5.59 16.68
N TYR A 40 31.90 -5.70 16.52
CA TYR A 40 32.64 -5.10 15.41
C TYR A 40 32.06 -5.47 14.05
N THR A 41 31.74 -4.45 13.27
CA THR A 41 31.00 -4.52 12.01
C THR A 41 31.49 -3.41 11.09
N VAL A 42 31.56 -3.68 9.79
CA VAL A 42 32.01 -2.72 8.76
C VAL A 42 31.34 -3.02 7.43
N HIS A 43 31.05 -1.99 6.62
CA HIS A 43 30.63 -2.16 5.23
C HIS A 43 31.84 -2.40 4.32
N GLN A 44 31.91 -3.56 3.68
CA GLN A 44 32.92 -3.88 2.66
C GLN A 44 32.28 -3.79 1.26
N PRO A 45 32.81 -2.95 0.34
CA PRO A 45 32.15 -2.68 -0.94
C PRO A 45 31.79 -3.93 -1.77
N VAL A 46 32.68 -4.93 -1.82
CA VAL A 46 32.44 -6.18 -2.56
C VAL A 46 31.37 -7.03 -1.86
N ALA A 47 31.41 -7.11 -0.53
CA ALA A 47 30.42 -7.86 0.23
C ALA A 47 29.03 -7.21 0.12
N ASP A 48 28.95 -5.89 0.19
CA ASP A 48 27.71 -5.12 0.00
C ASP A 48 27.11 -5.35 -1.39
N MET A 49 27.95 -5.32 -2.44
CA MET A 49 27.50 -5.60 -3.81
C MET A 49 26.91 -7.01 -3.94
N VAL A 50 27.60 -8.02 -3.39
CA VAL A 50 27.13 -9.42 -3.41
C VAL A 50 25.84 -9.56 -2.61
N ALA A 51 25.74 -8.93 -1.44
CA ALA A 51 24.55 -8.96 -0.60
C ALA A 51 23.35 -8.29 -1.30
N LEU A 52 23.55 -7.14 -1.97
CA LEU A 52 22.50 -6.46 -2.72
C LEU A 52 21.99 -7.31 -3.90
N GLN A 53 22.89 -7.95 -4.65
CA GLN A 53 22.50 -8.86 -5.73
C GLN A 53 21.73 -10.08 -5.20
N GLY A 54 22.20 -10.66 -4.08
CA GLY A 54 21.52 -11.76 -3.40
C GLY A 54 20.13 -11.37 -2.89
N ALA A 55 20.02 -10.21 -2.26
CA ALA A 55 18.75 -9.63 -1.81
C ALA A 55 17.79 -9.43 -3.00
N GLN A 56 18.26 -8.82 -4.08
CA GLN A 56 17.44 -8.63 -5.29
C GLN A 56 16.96 -9.95 -5.89
N TYR A 57 17.83 -10.97 -5.95
CA TYR A 57 17.46 -12.30 -6.40
C TYR A 57 16.37 -12.92 -5.52
N ILE A 58 16.54 -12.87 -4.19
CA ILE A 58 15.57 -13.38 -3.21
C ILE A 58 14.22 -12.70 -3.38
N LEU A 59 14.17 -11.37 -3.50
CA LEU A 59 12.92 -10.64 -3.68
C LEU A 59 12.23 -11.02 -5.01
N SER A 60 13.01 -11.11 -6.11
CA SER A 60 12.49 -11.42 -7.44
C SER A 60 11.93 -12.85 -7.62
N ARG A 61 12.15 -13.73 -6.63
CA ARG A 61 11.60 -15.09 -6.61
C ARG A 61 10.13 -15.15 -6.18
N GLY A 62 9.71 -14.17 -5.38
CA GLY A 62 8.37 -14.12 -4.78
C GLY A 62 7.51 -12.98 -5.32
N TYR A 63 8.16 -11.89 -5.69
CA TYR A 63 7.52 -10.60 -5.92
C TYR A 63 7.94 -9.99 -7.26
N GLU A 64 7.16 -9.01 -7.71
CA GLU A 64 7.52 -8.17 -8.85
C GLU A 64 8.92 -7.54 -8.68
N LYS A 65 9.66 -7.41 -9.78
CA LYS A 65 11.06 -6.91 -9.76
C LYS A 65 11.15 -5.45 -9.30
N THR A 66 10.09 -4.69 -9.56
CA THR A 66 9.90 -3.29 -9.19
C THR A 66 9.25 -3.23 -7.81
N ILE A 67 9.88 -2.49 -6.90
CA ILE A 67 9.31 -2.19 -5.57
C ILE A 67 8.60 -0.85 -5.73
N ASP A 68 7.33 -0.78 -5.33
CA ASP A 68 6.57 0.47 -5.33
C ASP A 68 7.13 1.41 -4.26
N VAL A 69 7.74 2.51 -4.70
CA VAL A 69 8.35 3.54 -3.84
C VAL A 69 8.01 4.91 -4.41
N ASN A 70 7.77 5.90 -3.55
CA ASN A 70 7.57 7.27 -3.97
C ASN A 70 8.93 7.95 -4.29
N PRO A 71 9.20 8.35 -5.54
CA PRO A 71 10.50 8.95 -5.90
C PRO A 71 10.78 10.28 -5.18
N ALA A 72 9.74 11.04 -4.83
CA ALA A 72 9.89 12.29 -4.10
C ALA A 72 10.41 12.07 -2.67
N GLU A 73 9.96 11.01 -2.01
CA GLU A 73 10.42 10.61 -0.68
C GLU A 73 11.90 10.20 -0.71
N VAL A 74 12.30 9.40 -1.70
CA VAL A 74 13.71 9.01 -1.89
C VAL A 74 14.60 10.23 -2.14
N LYS A 75 14.14 11.19 -2.95
CA LYS A 75 14.87 12.43 -3.21
C LYS A 75 15.03 13.29 -1.95
N LYS A 76 14.00 13.36 -1.09
CA LYS A 76 14.10 14.03 0.22
C LYS A 76 15.09 13.31 1.13
N LEU A 77 15.00 11.98 1.21
CA LEU A 77 15.92 11.15 2.01
C LEU A 77 17.38 11.34 1.58
N ALA A 78 17.66 11.35 0.28
CA ALA A 78 19.00 11.58 -0.27
C ALA A 78 19.61 12.91 0.20
N LYS A 79 18.81 13.96 0.34
CA LYS A 79 19.27 15.25 0.88
C LYS A 79 19.57 15.17 2.38
N LEU A 80 18.77 14.41 3.12
CA LEU A 80 18.91 14.22 4.56
C LEU A 80 20.19 13.45 4.91
N MET A 81 20.42 12.31 4.24
CA MET A 81 21.55 11.41 4.49
C MET A 81 22.91 12.05 4.19
N ARG A 82 22.97 13.11 3.37
CA ARG A 82 24.22 13.87 3.13
C ARG A 82 24.66 14.73 4.31
N LYS A 83 23.73 15.09 5.19
CA LYS A 83 23.95 16.04 6.28
C LYS A 83 24.01 15.34 7.64
N TYR A 84 23.12 14.37 7.85
CA TYR A 84 22.86 13.77 9.15
C TYR A 84 22.98 12.24 9.12
N PRO A 85 23.44 11.62 10.21
CA PRO A 85 23.16 10.20 10.46
C PRO A 85 21.64 9.98 10.47
N VAL A 86 21.20 8.86 9.90
CA VAL A 86 19.77 8.53 9.72
C VAL A 86 19.48 7.20 10.38
N ALA A 87 18.46 7.18 11.23
CA ALA A 87 17.93 6.00 11.89
C ALA A 87 16.59 5.62 11.23
N PHE A 88 16.61 4.59 10.38
CA PHE A 88 15.42 4.02 9.77
C PHE A 88 14.66 3.14 10.79
N VAL A 89 13.50 3.62 11.19
CA VAL A 89 12.64 2.96 12.18
C VAL A 89 11.52 2.26 11.43
N MET A 90 11.56 0.93 11.38
CA MET A 90 10.68 0.17 10.47
C MET A 90 9.75 -0.83 11.17
N THR A 91 8.72 -1.25 10.42
CA THR A 91 7.86 -2.39 10.77
C THR A 91 8.55 -3.73 10.52
N HIS A 92 8.13 -4.78 11.22
CA HIS A 92 8.59 -6.15 10.99
C HIS A 92 7.44 -7.09 10.60
N LYS A 93 7.27 -7.29 9.30
CA LYS A 93 6.28 -8.19 8.70
C LYS A 93 6.90 -9.50 8.24
N THR A 94 8.14 -9.45 7.72
CA THR A 94 8.83 -10.63 7.18
C THR A 94 10.35 -10.55 7.41
N TYR A 95 11.07 -11.65 7.15
CA TYR A 95 12.54 -11.70 7.26
C TYR A 95 13.24 -10.89 6.17
N ILE A 96 12.54 -10.57 5.09
CA ILE A 96 13.09 -9.84 3.94
C ILE A 96 12.88 -8.33 4.03
N ASP A 97 12.26 -7.80 5.10
CA ASP A 97 12.00 -6.36 5.26
C ASP A 97 13.27 -5.51 5.14
N MET A 98 14.34 -5.95 5.80
CA MET A 98 15.66 -5.30 5.75
C MET A 98 16.25 -5.32 4.33
N PHE A 99 15.99 -6.38 3.58
CA PHE A 99 16.45 -6.52 2.19
C PHE A 99 15.73 -5.56 1.27
N VAL A 100 14.43 -5.35 1.47
CA VAL A 100 13.63 -4.40 0.69
C VAL A 100 14.21 -2.99 0.82
N LEU A 101 14.43 -2.51 2.06
CA LEU A 101 15.01 -1.19 2.27
C LEU A 101 16.44 -1.10 1.69
N ALA A 102 17.28 -2.10 1.93
CA ALA A 102 18.65 -2.13 1.38
C ALA A 102 18.66 -2.08 -0.16
N VAL A 103 17.79 -2.84 -0.83
CA VAL A 103 17.68 -2.85 -2.30
C VAL A 103 17.19 -1.50 -2.82
N VAL A 104 16.21 -0.87 -2.17
CA VAL A 104 15.74 0.48 -2.54
C VAL A 104 16.88 1.49 -2.42
N LEU A 105 17.57 1.54 -1.26
CA LEU A 105 18.70 2.45 -1.06
C LEU A 105 19.81 2.23 -2.08
N GLY A 106 20.23 0.97 -2.29
CA GLY A 106 21.28 0.61 -3.23
C GLY A 106 20.93 0.96 -4.69
N ARG A 107 19.69 0.73 -5.13
CA ARG A 107 19.22 1.11 -6.48
C ARG A 107 19.25 2.61 -6.72
N HIS A 108 19.09 3.41 -5.68
CA HIS A 108 19.13 4.88 -5.74
C HIS A 108 20.52 5.46 -5.40
N GLY A 109 21.56 4.63 -5.26
CA GLY A 109 22.92 5.07 -4.97
C GLY A 109 23.08 5.67 -3.58
N LEU A 110 22.21 5.30 -2.63
CA LEU A 110 22.27 5.75 -1.24
C LEU A 110 23.09 4.77 -0.39
N PRO A 111 23.81 5.27 0.63
CA PRO A 111 24.63 4.41 1.48
C PRO A 111 23.77 3.44 2.28
N LEU A 112 24.30 2.23 2.50
CA LEU A 112 23.61 1.18 3.25
C LEU A 112 23.70 1.45 4.76
N PRO A 113 22.60 1.23 5.51
CA PRO A 113 22.61 1.38 6.95
C PRO A 113 23.09 0.11 7.67
N TYR A 114 23.68 0.30 8.85
CA TYR A 114 23.97 -0.78 9.78
C TYR A 114 22.68 -1.40 10.32
N THR A 115 22.60 -2.73 10.31
CA THR A 115 21.40 -3.48 10.70
C THR A 115 21.60 -4.16 12.03
N PHE A 116 20.67 -3.99 12.97
CA PHE A 116 20.71 -4.71 14.24
C PHE A 116 20.10 -6.10 14.11
N ALA A 117 20.87 -7.14 14.44
CA ALA A 117 20.47 -8.54 14.34
C ALA A 117 20.71 -9.30 15.66
N GLY A 118 19.88 -10.30 15.95
CA GLY A 118 20.12 -11.19 17.09
C GLY A 118 21.34 -12.10 16.84
N ILE A 119 22.23 -12.22 17.82
CA ILE A 119 23.45 -13.05 17.70
C ILE A 119 23.15 -14.54 17.43
N ASN A 120 21.94 -15.01 17.75
CA ASN A 120 21.46 -16.35 17.40
C ASN A 120 21.38 -16.62 15.88
N MET A 121 21.50 -15.59 15.04
CA MET A 121 21.56 -15.71 13.58
C MET A 121 23.00 -15.68 13.04
N SER A 122 24.01 -15.47 13.89
CA SER A 122 25.43 -15.45 13.51
C SER A 122 26.01 -16.87 13.46
N PHE A 123 25.65 -17.65 12.44
CA PHE A 123 26.26 -18.96 12.19
C PHE A 123 27.67 -18.84 11.59
N LEU A 124 28.48 -19.91 11.61
CA LEU A 124 29.83 -19.92 11.02
C LEU A 124 29.76 -19.54 9.53
N GLY A 125 30.60 -18.59 9.09
CA GLY A 125 30.58 -18.03 7.74
C GLY A 125 29.52 -16.92 7.53
N VAL A 126 28.25 -17.19 7.89
CA VAL A 126 27.15 -16.20 7.77
C VAL A 126 27.37 -15.00 8.68
N GLY A 127 27.82 -15.21 9.91
CA GLY A 127 28.08 -14.14 10.87
C GLY A 127 29.28 -13.28 10.49
N GLN A 128 30.27 -13.83 9.79
CA GLN A 128 31.42 -13.06 9.29
C GLN A 128 31.00 -12.22 8.08
N PHE A 129 30.29 -12.82 7.12
CA PHE A 129 29.73 -12.09 5.99
C PHE A 129 28.75 -11.00 6.43
N GLY A 130 27.86 -11.31 7.37
CA GLY A 130 26.94 -10.35 7.98
C GLY A 130 27.65 -9.13 8.56
N ARG A 131 28.75 -9.33 9.29
CA ARG A 131 29.57 -8.23 9.83
C ARG A 131 30.25 -7.39 8.74
N GLN A 132 30.54 -7.98 7.58
CA GLN A 132 31.13 -7.28 6.42
C GLN A 132 30.09 -6.51 5.59
N VAL A 133 28.80 -6.69 5.87
CA VAL A 133 27.70 -5.99 5.20
C VAL A 133 26.89 -5.12 6.17
N GLY A 134 27.50 -4.73 7.30
CA GLY A 134 26.86 -3.81 8.24
C GLY A 134 25.94 -4.44 9.30
N SER A 135 25.89 -5.78 9.45
CA SER A 135 25.04 -6.41 10.49
C SER A 135 25.70 -6.42 11.88
N ILE A 136 25.15 -5.62 12.80
CA ILE A 136 25.55 -5.55 14.21
C ILE A 136 24.81 -6.65 14.99
N PHE A 137 25.54 -7.69 15.40
CA PHE A 137 24.98 -8.80 16.16
C PHE A 137 24.92 -8.48 17.67
N ILE A 138 23.70 -8.46 18.22
CA ILE A 138 23.43 -8.15 19.63
C ILE A 138 22.89 -9.39 20.36
N ARG A 139 23.30 -9.57 21.61
CA ARG A 139 22.76 -10.61 22.52
C ARG A 139 21.28 -10.42 22.82
N ARG A 140 20.51 -11.51 22.97
CA ARG A 140 19.07 -11.42 23.28
C ARG A 140 18.78 -10.87 24.69
N THR A 141 19.63 -11.18 25.66
CA THR A 141 19.49 -10.71 27.05
C THR A 141 20.86 -10.37 27.61
N PHE A 142 21.01 -9.16 28.13
CA PHE A 142 22.23 -8.67 28.77
C PHE A 142 21.91 -7.58 29.81
N LYS A 143 20.73 -7.69 30.44
CA LYS A 143 20.22 -6.68 31.39
C LYS A 143 21.12 -6.48 32.60
N ASP A 144 21.83 -7.51 33.03
CA ASP A 144 22.69 -7.45 34.23
C ASP A 144 24.19 -7.36 33.88
N ASN A 145 24.51 -7.19 32.58
CA ASN A 145 25.90 -7.10 32.12
C ASN A 145 26.23 -5.65 31.75
N GLU A 146 26.64 -4.86 32.76
CA GLU A 146 26.97 -3.44 32.60
C GLU A 146 28.17 -3.20 31.66
N VAL A 147 29.16 -4.10 31.66
CA VAL A 147 30.33 -4.02 30.78
C VAL A 147 29.91 -4.11 29.31
N TYR A 148 29.03 -5.05 28.98
CA TYR A 148 28.49 -5.20 27.63
C TYR A 148 27.65 -3.98 27.22
N LYS A 149 26.79 -3.47 28.12
CA LYS A 149 25.98 -2.26 27.83
C LYS A 149 26.86 -1.04 27.54
N ALA A 150 27.89 -0.83 28.37
CA ALA A 150 28.84 0.26 28.16
C ALA A 150 29.60 0.08 26.84
N THR A 151 30.09 -1.13 26.55
CA THR A 151 30.76 -1.43 25.27
C THR A 151 29.86 -1.16 24.06
N LEU A 152 28.60 -1.59 24.12
CA LEU A 152 27.62 -1.33 23.07
C LEU A 152 27.34 0.17 22.89
N ARG A 153 27.19 0.92 24.00
CA ARG A 153 26.96 2.37 23.97
C ARG A 153 28.11 3.10 23.29
N PHE A 154 29.36 2.81 23.67
CA PHE A 154 30.53 3.43 23.04
C PHE A 154 30.70 3.02 21.57
N PHE A 155 30.35 1.78 21.21
CA PHE A 155 30.36 1.34 19.82
C PHE A 155 29.33 2.08 18.96
N ILE A 156 28.10 2.28 19.45
CA ILE A 156 27.07 3.04 18.74
C ILE A 156 27.44 4.52 18.67
N ALA A 157 27.99 5.10 19.74
CA ALA A 157 28.48 6.48 19.74
C ALA A 157 29.53 6.72 18.65
N TYR A 158 30.49 5.81 18.51
CA TYR A 158 31.48 5.86 17.43
C TYR A 158 30.83 5.86 16.04
N LEU A 159 29.82 5.01 15.79
CA LEU A 159 29.12 4.99 14.50
C LEU A 159 28.31 6.27 14.24
N VAL A 160 27.70 6.85 15.27
CA VAL A 160 26.99 8.13 15.17
C VAL A 160 27.95 9.27 14.84
N GLU A 161 29.13 9.29 15.46
CA GLU A 161 30.19 10.28 15.17
C GLU A 161 30.71 10.16 13.72
N ASP A 162 30.81 8.94 13.19
CA ASP A 162 31.13 8.65 11.79
C ASP A 162 29.96 8.94 10.82
N LYS A 163 28.85 9.51 11.32
CA LYS A 163 27.61 9.80 10.56
C LYS A 163 27.01 8.58 9.86
N SER A 164 27.24 7.40 10.41
CA SER A 164 26.68 6.15 9.89
C SER A 164 25.15 6.11 10.02
N HIS A 165 24.51 5.37 9.12
CA HIS A 165 23.06 5.17 9.14
C HIS A 165 22.69 3.85 9.82
N PHE A 166 21.49 3.75 10.38
CA PHE A 166 21.02 2.59 11.14
C PHE A 166 19.66 2.14 10.65
N MET A 167 19.38 0.83 10.66
CA MET A 167 18.03 0.30 10.44
C MET A 167 17.69 -0.81 11.44
N TRP A 168 16.46 -0.77 11.97
CA TRP A 168 15.91 -1.86 12.78
C TRP A 168 14.40 -1.84 12.83
N ALA A 169 13.85 -3.01 13.14
CA ALA A 169 12.45 -3.20 13.46
C ALA A 169 12.15 -2.72 14.89
N ILE A 170 11.32 -1.67 15.03
CA ILE A 170 11.00 -1.11 16.36
C ILE A 170 10.27 -2.11 17.28
N GLU A 171 9.56 -3.07 16.70
CA GLU A 171 8.81 -4.12 17.41
C GLU A 171 9.71 -5.20 18.03
N GLY A 172 10.93 -5.37 17.50
CA GLY A 172 11.88 -6.44 17.86
C GLY A 172 11.49 -7.86 17.39
N THR A 173 10.24 -8.11 17.02
CA THR A 173 9.77 -9.40 16.47
C THR A 173 8.72 -9.20 15.39
N ARG A 174 8.60 -10.15 14.45
CA ARG A 174 7.55 -10.17 13.43
C ARG A 174 6.15 -10.11 14.05
N SER A 175 5.28 -9.28 13.47
CA SER A 175 3.88 -9.17 13.90
C SER A 175 3.09 -10.42 13.53
N ARG A 176 2.34 -10.99 14.49
CA ARG A 176 1.48 -12.18 14.27
C ARG A 176 0.05 -11.86 13.87
N THR A 177 -0.30 -10.57 13.89
CA THR A 177 -1.67 -10.09 13.67
C THR A 177 -1.77 -9.17 12.45
N GLY A 178 -0.66 -8.83 11.80
CA GLY A 178 -0.62 -7.85 10.71
C GLY A 178 -0.49 -6.41 11.20
N LYS A 179 -0.79 -6.12 12.48
CA LYS A 179 -0.63 -4.79 13.10
C LYS A 179 0.79 -4.50 13.56
N LEU A 180 1.10 -3.22 13.80
CA LEU A 180 2.31 -2.85 14.51
C LEU A 180 2.20 -3.26 15.99
N VAL A 181 3.25 -3.88 16.52
CA VAL A 181 3.42 -4.32 17.90
C VAL A 181 4.07 -3.21 18.73
N TRP A 182 3.91 -3.27 20.04
CA TRP A 182 4.50 -2.33 20.99
C TRP A 182 6.03 -2.17 20.81
N PRO A 183 6.53 -0.92 20.69
CA PRO A 183 7.95 -0.62 20.56
C PRO A 183 8.83 -1.24 21.66
N LYS A 184 10.01 -1.72 21.26
CA LYS A 184 11.11 -2.08 22.15
C LYS A 184 12.12 -0.93 22.19
N LEU A 185 12.24 -0.31 23.36
CA LEU A 185 13.03 0.91 23.54
C LEU A 185 14.55 0.71 23.48
N GLY A 186 15.04 -0.53 23.53
CA GLY A 186 16.48 -0.81 23.71
C GLY A 186 17.38 -0.15 22.69
N ILE A 187 17.22 -0.45 21.40
CA ILE A 187 18.06 0.12 20.32
C ILE A 187 17.86 1.63 20.22
N LEU A 188 16.60 2.08 20.28
CA LEU A 188 16.25 3.51 20.24
C LEU A 188 16.96 4.29 21.35
N LYS A 189 16.99 3.74 22.57
CA LYS A 189 17.69 4.29 23.73
C LYS A 189 19.18 4.49 23.44
N TYR A 190 19.86 3.46 22.94
CA TYR A 190 21.30 3.55 22.70
C TYR A 190 21.66 4.56 21.61
N ILE A 191 20.83 4.69 20.56
CA ILE A 191 21.05 5.69 19.50
C ILE A 191 20.82 7.11 20.05
N ALA A 192 19.77 7.31 20.85
CA ALA A 192 19.48 8.61 21.46
C ALA A 192 20.59 9.05 22.45
N GLU A 193 21.02 8.15 23.35
CA GLU A 193 22.14 8.42 24.27
C GLU A 193 23.46 8.68 23.53
N ALA A 194 23.69 7.98 22.41
CA ALA A 194 24.85 8.20 21.56
C ALA A 194 24.81 9.57 20.86
N ALA A 195 23.65 9.98 20.35
CA ALA A 195 23.44 11.29 19.74
C ALA A 195 23.73 12.43 20.74
N GLU A 196 23.19 12.31 21.96
CA GLU A 196 23.43 13.27 23.04
C GLU A 196 24.92 13.33 23.42
N GLN A 197 25.55 12.17 23.62
CA GLN A 197 26.97 12.08 24.00
C GLN A 197 27.91 12.65 22.95
N THR A 198 27.59 12.48 21.66
CA THR A 198 28.42 12.94 20.53
C THR A 198 28.04 14.34 20.05
N GLN A 199 26.97 14.93 20.61
CA GLN A 199 26.38 16.19 20.15
C GLN A 199 26.05 16.18 18.64
N GLN A 200 25.69 15.00 18.10
CA GLN A 200 25.27 14.82 16.72
C GLN A 200 23.75 14.76 16.64
N GLU A 201 23.20 15.38 15.60
CA GLU A 201 21.77 15.35 15.33
C GLU A 201 21.43 14.12 14.47
N VAL A 202 20.79 13.10 15.07
CA VAL A 202 20.32 11.89 14.37
C VAL A 202 18.87 12.09 13.91
N LYS A 203 18.60 11.81 12.63
CA LYS A 203 17.25 11.91 12.07
C LYS A 203 16.57 10.55 12.04
N TYR A 204 15.45 10.42 12.75
CA TYR A 204 14.67 9.19 12.84
C TYR A 204 13.59 9.16 11.75
N VAL A 205 13.78 8.31 10.74
CA VAL A 205 12.89 8.22 9.57
C VAL A 205 11.96 7.02 9.74
N PRO A 206 10.64 7.24 9.88
CA PRO A 206 9.64 6.17 9.82
C PRO A 206 9.68 5.45 8.47
N VAL A 207 9.69 4.12 8.49
CA VAL A 207 9.65 3.29 7.28
C VAL A 207 8.53 2.26 7.42
N SER A 208 7.66 2.20 6.42
CA SER A 208 6.63 1.17 6.34
C SER A 208 6.80 0.33 5.08
N ILE A 209 6.71 -0.99 5.24
CA ILE A 209 6.81 -1.97 4.17
C ILE A 209 5.59 -2.88 4.21
N VAL A 210 4.91 -2.98 3.08
CA VAL A 210 3.70 -3.77 2.88
C VAL A 210 3.86 -4.64 1.65
N TYR A 211 3.22 -5.81 1.70
CA TYR A 211 3.25 -6.82 0.67
C TYR A 211 1.81 -7.17 0.30
N ASP A 212 1.54 -7.48 -0.96
CA ASP A 212 0.24 -8.02 -1.36
C ASP A 212 -0.04 -9.34 -0.64
N LEU A 213 0.95 -10.25 -0.64
CA LEU A 213 0.93 -11.49 0.14
C LEU A 213 2.29 -11.75 0.82
N ILE A 214 2.28 -12.48 1.93
CA ILE A 214 3.46 -12.89 2.70
C ILE A 214 3.45 -14.42 2.87
N PRO A 215 4.54 -15.14 2.54
CA PRO A 215 4.57 -16.61 2.59
C PRO A 215 4.24 -17.23 3.96
N ASP A 216 4.66 -16.57 5.06
CA ASP A 216 4.64 -17.17 6.41
C ASP A 216 3.38 -16.86 7.23
N VAL A 217 2.38 -16.16 6.68
CA VAL A 217 1.23 -15.66 7.47
C VAL A 217 0.47 -16.80 8.15
N LYS A 218 0.33 -17.94 7.48
CA LYS A 218 -0.33 -19.12 8.05
C LYS A 218 0.39 -19.66 9.29
N GLN A 219 1.73 -19.71 9.25
CA GLN A 219 2.52 -20.09 10.42
C GLN A 219 2.41 -19.03 11.53
N MET A 220 2.50 -17.75 11.17
CA MET A 220 2.49 -16.64 12.14
C MET A 220 1.16 -16.52 12.89
N THR A 221 0.03 -16.74 12.20
CA THR A 221 -1.30 -16.76 12.81
C THR A 221 -1.50 -17.97 13.71
N ALA A 222 -0.92 -19.14 13.36
CA ALA A 222 -0.93 -20.33 14.21
C ALA A 222 -0.07 -20.17 15.47
N GLU A 223 1.13 -19.56 15.36
CA GLU A 223 1.94 -19.14 16.51
C GLU A 223 1.16 -18.17 17.41
N GLY A 224 0.37 -17.26 16.82
CA GLY A 224 -0.52 -16.36 17.55
C GLY A 224 -1.61 -17.05 18.37
N ARG A 225 -1.94 -18.32 18.06
CA ARG A 225 -2.89 -19.17 18.81
C ARG A 225 -2.19 -20.06 19.85
N GLY A 226 -0.93 -19.78 20.15
CA GLY A 226 -0.17 -20.47 21.20
C GLY A 226 0.64 -21.67 20.72
N GLN A 227 0.76 -21.90 19.41
CA GLN A 227 1.73 -22.87 18.89
C GLN A 227 3.17 -22.39 19.13
N ASP A 228 4.05 -23.32 19.47
CA ASP A 228 5.46 -23.01 19.72
C ASP A 228 6.15 -22.47 18.46
N LYS A 229 7.00 -21.46 18.67
CA LYS A 229 7.82 -20.90 17.59
C LYS A 229 8.82 -21.95 17.11
N SER A 230 8.80 -22.25 15.81
CA SER A 230 9.78 -23.14 15.21
C SER A 230 11.19 -22.53 15.26
N PRO A 231 12.25 -23.29 15.56
CA PRO A 231 13.61 -22.78 15.57
C PRO A 231 14.03 -22.31 14.18
N GLU A 232 14.41 -21.03 14.08
CA GLU A 232 14.83 -20.38 12.85
C GLU A 232 16.29 -20.81 12.53
N SER A 233 16.47 -21.68 11.54
CA SER A 233 17.78 -22.17 11.09
C SER A 233 18.12 -21.70 9.67
N LEU A 234 19.39 -21.82 9.26
CA LEU A 234 19.80 -21.52 7.87
C LEU A 234 19.07 -22.42 6.86
N SER A 235 18.88 -23.71 7.18
CA SER A 235 18.13 -24.64 6.31
C SER A 235 16.66 -24.27 6.21
N TRP A 236 16.04 -23.83 7.32
CA TRP A 236 14.70 -23.29 7.32
C TRP A 236 14.60 -22.05 6.42
N PHE A 237 15.55 -21.11 6.53
CA PHE A 237 15.56 -19.89 5.70
C PHE A 237 15.76 -20.18 4.21
N LEU A 238 16.63 -21.15 3.86
CA LEU A 238 16.77 -21.59 2.48
C LEU A 238 15.48 -22.23 1.95
N ASN A 239 14.75 -22.98 2.78
CA ASN A 239 13.46 -23.55 2.41
C ASN A 239 12.37 -22.48 2.27
N TYR A 240 12.38 -21.45 3.13
CA TYR A 240 11.55 -20.26 2.99
C TYR A 240 11.74 -19.63 1.61
N ILE A 241 13.00 -19.37 1.20
CA ILE A 241 13.31 -18.80 -0.12
C ILE A 241 12.90 -19.72 -1.27
N ARG A 242 13.14 -21.04 -1.16
CA ARG A 242 12.74 -22.00 -2.19
C ARG A 242 11.22 -22.10 -2.33
N GLY A 243 10.49 -21.95 -1.23
CA GLY A 243 9.03 -21.93 -1.20
C GLY A 243 8.42 -20.65 -1.78
N MET A 244 9.21 -19.58 -1.96
CA MET A 244 8.78 -18.43 -2.73
C MET A 244 8.73 -18.80 -4.22
N GLY A 245 7.52 -18.89 -4.76
CA GLY A 245 7.22 -18.93 -6.19
C GLY A 245 6.71 -17.58 -6.69
N ASP A 246 6.41 -17.46 -7.99
CA ASP A 246 6.26 -16.17 -8.70
C ASP A 246 4.94 -15.39 -8.42
N SER A 247 4.19 -15.67 -7.35
CA SER A 247 2.80 -15.19 -7.18
C SER A 247 2.44 -14.51 -5.85
N PHE A 248 3.40 -13.85 -5.16
CA PHE A 248 3.07 -13.07 -3.94
C PHE A 248 2.73 -11.58 -4.19
N GLY A 249 2.73 -11.15 -5.46
CA GLY A 249 2.35 -9.79 -5.87
C GLY A 249 3.46 -8.76 -5.67
N ARG A 250 3.11 -7.55 -5.21
CA ARG A 250 4.04 -6.42 -5.07
C ARG A 250 4.54 -6.22 -3.66
N ILE A 251 5.66 -5.51 -3.58
CA ILE A 251 6.21 -4.91 -2.37
C ILE A 251 6.06 -3.40 -2.50
N SER A 252 5.53 -2.76 -1.47
CA SER A 252 5.37 -1.30 -1.39
C SER A 252 6.10 -0.77 -0.17
N LEU A 253 6.90 0.27 -0.36
CA LEU A 253 7.67 0.93 0.69
C LEU A 253 7.36 2.44 0.69
N ARG A 254 7.16 2.98 1.89
CA ARG A 254 7.00 4.42 2.14
C ARG A 254 7.99 4.90 3.20
N LEU A 255 8.53 6.09 2.97
CA LEU A 255 9.46 6.77 3.86
C LEU A 255 8.78 8.03 4.40
N GLY A 256 8.63 8.11 5.71
CA GLY A 256 8.04 9.27 6.38
C GLY A 256 9.00 10.43 6.51
N ASP A 257 8.45 11.61 6.84
CA ASP A 257 9.27 12.73 7.27
C ASP A 257 9.95 12.40 8.62
N PRO A 258 11.20 12.88 8.84
CA PRO A 258 11.92 12.56 10.07
C PRO A 258 11.22 13.14 11.29
N VAL A 259 11.18 12.35 12.38
CA VAL A 259 10.61 12.78 13.67
C VAL A 259 11.73 13.28 14.58
N ASP A 260 11.53 14.45 15.16
CA ASP A 260 12.46 15.06 16.09
C ASP A 260 12.11 14.69 17.54
N ILE A 261 13.12 14.31 18.33
CA ILE A 261 12.92 13.91 19.73
C ILE A 261 12.59 15.13 20.60
N ASP A 262 13.18 16.29 20.29
CA ASP A 262 13.02 17.52 21.07
C ASP A 262 11.63 18.14 20.84
N GLU A 263 11.11 18.04 19.61
CA GLU A 263 9.75 18.49 19.26
C GLU A 263 8.68 17.71 20.06
N VAL A 264 8.89 16.41 20.25
CA VAL A 264 7.97 15.56 21.01
C VAL A 264 8.06 15.84 22.51
N ALA A 265 9.28 16.10 23.03
CA ALA A 265 9.49 16.41 24.44
C ALA A 265 8.88 17.77 24.85
N ALA A 266 8.94 18.78 23.98
CA ALA A 266 8.48 20.15 24.25
C ALA A 266 6.94 20.33 24.24
N ALA A 267 6.16 19.28 23.97
CA ALA A 267 4.71 19.38 23.79
C ALA A 267 3.93 19.72 25.09
N PRO A 268 2.87 20.57 25.06
CA PRO A 268 2.16 21.05 26.27
C PRO A 268 1.51 19.98 27.14
N ASP A 269 1.11 18.86 26.55
CA ASP A 269 0.55 17.68 27.22
C ASP A 269 1.61 16.85 27.96
N ALA A 270 2.90 17.21 27.82
CA ALA A 270 4.01 16.52 28.47
C ALA A 270 3.92 16.52 30.00
N ALA A 271 3.39 17.60 30.59
CA ALA A 271 3.28 17.81 32.04
C ALA A 271 2.38 16.78 32.75
N SER A 272 1.40 16.19 32.05
CA SER A 272 0.40 15.30 32.66
C SER A 272 0.91 13.90 33.00
N PHE A 273 1.94 13.40 32.30
CA PHE A 273 2.64 12.16 32.71
C PHE A 273 3.90 12.46 33.53
N ALA A 274 4.47 13.67 33.42
CA ALA A 274 5.72 14.08 34.06
C ALA A 274 5.69 14.04 35.60
N ALA A 275 4.51 13.88 36.22
CA ALA A 275 4.32 13.80 37.66
C ALA A 275 5.00 12.57 38.31
N PHE A 276 5.43 11.57 37.54
CA PHE A 276 5.97 10.32 38.08
C PHE A 276 7.48 10.09 37.87
N ASN A 277 8.10 10.58 36.78
CA ASN A 277 9.57 10.63 36.62
C ASN A 277 10.00 11.36 35.30
N PRO A 278 10.38 12.66 35.32
CA PRO A 278 10.60 13.44 34.09
C PRO A 278 11.63 12.85 33.12
N GLN A 279 12.70 12.23 33.63
CA GLN A 279 13.81 11.69 32.82
C GLN A 279 13.51 10.33 32.15
N GLN A 280 12.38 9.68 32.46
CA GLN A 280 12.02 8.35 31.91
C GLN A 280 10.87 8.38 30.89
N ILE A 281 10.21 9.53 30.69
CA ILE A 281 8.94 9.62 29.95
C ILE A 281 9.11 10.03 28.48
N GLU A 282 10.21 10.71 28.13
CA GLU A 282 10.44 11.24 26.78
C GLU A 282 10.62 10.13 25.75
N LEU A 283 11.44 9.11 26.06
CA LEU A 283 11.76 8.04 25.10
C LEU A 283 10.56 7.13 24.75
N PRO A 284 9.72 6.66 25.72
CA PRO A 284 8.50 5.93 25.38
C PRO A 284 7.52 6.73 24.51
N ARG A 285 7.35 8.03 24.80
CA ARG A 285 6.49 8.91 23.99
C ARG A 285 7.01 9.07 22.58
N PHE A 286 8.31 9.31 22.44
CA PHE A 286 8.98 9.37 21.14
C PHE A 286 8.80 8.08 20.35
N ALA A 287 8.92 6.92 21.01
CA ALA A 287 8.66 5.63 20.38
C ALA A 287 7.21 5.45 19.91
N PHE A 288 6.22 5.96 20.65
CA PHE A 288 4.82 5.94 20.22
C PHE A 288 4.53 6.92 19.09
N GLU A 289 5.14 8.09 19.09
CA GLU A 289 5.05 9.02 17.97
C GLU A 289 5.63 8.39 16.70
N LEU A 290 6.80 7.75 16.78
CA LEU A 290 7.37 6.99 15.67
C LEU A 290 6.42 5.88 15.19
N ALA A 291 5.82 5.12 16.11
CA ALA A 291 4.85 4.08 15.79
C ALA A 291 3.59 4.63 15.10
N TYR A 292 3.05 5.76 15.57
CA TYR A 292 1.95 6.47 14.94
C TYR A 292 2.32 6.94 13.53
N ARG A 293 3.50 7.57 13.36
CA ARG A 293 3.98 8.05 12.06
C ARG A 293 4.19 6.92 11.06
N ILE A 294 4.70 5.77 11.51
CA ILE A 294 4.82 4.55 10.69
C ILE A 294 3.43 4.10 10.20
N ASN A 295 2.44 4.01 11.10
CA ASN A 295 1.08 3.65 10.70
C ASN A 295 0.50 4.67 9.71
N HIS A 296 0.65 5.97 9.97
CA HIS A 296 0.09 7.01 9.11
C HIS A 296 0.61 6.97 7.65
N ILE A 297 1.87 6.56 7.44
CA ILE A 297 2.46 6.42 6.10
C ILE A 297 2.28 5.02 5.49
N THR A 298 1.66 4.08 6.21
CA THR A 298 1.63 2.68 5.77
C THR A 298 0.77 2.53 4.52
N PRO A 299 1.32 1.97 3.42
CA PRO A 299 0.55 1.78 2.21
C PRO A 299 -0.53 0.70 2.35
N VAL A 300 -1.58 0.79 1.54
CA VAL A 300 -2.76 -0.08 1.58
C VAL A 300 -2.92 -0.81 0.25
N THR A 301 -2.94 -2.13 0.32
CA THR A 301 -3.13 -3.01 -0.84
C THR A 301 -4.60 -3.28 -1.09
N THR A 302 -4.99 -3.48 -2.34
CA THR A 302 -6.37 -3.89 -2.66
C THR A 302 -6.71 -5.24 -2.03
N ALA A 303 -5.74 -6.15 -1.89
CA ALA A 303 -5.90 -7.43 -1.20
C ALA A 303 -6.33 -7.25 0.28
N SER A 304 -5.70 -6.30 1.00
CA SER A 304 -6.08 -6.00 2.39
C SER A 304 -7.52 -5.47 2.51
N LEU A 305 -7.96 -4.64 1.55
CA LEU A 305 -9.31 -4.10 1.50
C LEU A 305 -10.35 -5.17 1.12
N VAL A 306 -10.04 -6.09 0.20
CA VAL A 306 -10.88 -7.27 -0.08
C VAL A 306 -11.09 -8.08 1.19
N CYS A 307 -10.02 -8.37 1.95
CA CYS A 307 -10.13 -9.10 3.21
C CYS A 307 -10.98 -8.33 4.24
N ALA A 308 -10.79 -7.02 4.39
CA ALA A 308 -11.59 -6.20 5.31
C ALA A 308 -13.08 -6.21 4.94
N THR A 309 -13.41 -6.05 3.66
CA THR A 309 -14.81 -6.09 3.18
C THR A 309 -15.44 -7.46 3.39
N LEU A 310 -14.72 -8.55 3.11
CA LEU A 310 -15.23 -9.90 3.34
C LEU A 310 -15.37 -10.25 4.83
N LEU A 311 -14.56 -9.68 5.72
CA LEU A 311 -14.76 -9.83 7.18
C LEU A 311 -15.96 -9.03 7.71
N SER A 312 -16.34 -7.97 6.99
CA SER A 312 -17.49 -7.11 7.28
C SER A 312 -18.82 -7.71 6.78
N LYS A 313 -18.86 -8.17 5.52
CA LYS A 313 -20.09 -8.64 4.83
C LYS A 313 -20.18 -10.16 4.62
N PHE A 314 -19.12 -10.92 4.90
CA PHE A 314 -18.97 -12.38 4.77
C PHE A 314 -19.07 -12.96 3.34
N SER A 315 -19.94 -12.43 2.49
CA SER A 315 -20.18 -12.91 1.13
C SER A 315 -20.63 -11.79 0.19
N VAL A 316 -19.80 -11.47 -0.80
CA VAL A 316 -20.01 -10.31 -1.68
C VAL A 316 -19.74 -10.68 -3.15
N SER A 317 -20.48 -10.12 -4.09
CA SER A 317 -20.19 -10.28 -5.54
C SER A 317 -18.98 -9.44 -5.95
N LYS A 318 -18.42 -9.67 -7.15
CA LYS A 318 -17.30 -8.84 -7.65
C LYS A 318 -17.64 -7.35 -7.65
N ARG A 319 -18.79 -6.98 -8.24
CA ARG A 319 -19.25 -5.58 -8.30
C ARG A 319 -19.53 -4.98 -6.92
N GLY A 320 -20.04 -5.78 -5.99
CA GLY A 320 -20.18 -5.34 -4.59
C GLY A 320 -18.83 -5.04 -3.95
N LEU A 321 -17.81 -5.89 -4.19
CA LEU A 321 -16.45 -5.63 -3.74
C LEU A 321 -15.88 -4.37 -4.38
N GLU A 322 -16.03 -4.18 -5.69
CA GLU A 322 -15.57 -2.97 -6.40
C GLU A 322 -16.16 -1.70 -5.78
N SER A 323 -17.47 -1.67 -5.50
CA SER A 323 -18.11 -0.50 -4.89
C SER A 323 -17.71 -0.27 -3.41
N ASP A 324 -17.60 -1.35 -2.63
CA ASP A 324 -17.17 -1.26 -1.22
C ASP A 324 -15.72 -0.79 -1.12
N ILE A 325 -14.84 -1.35 -1.95
CA ILE A 325 -13.42 -1.00 -1.99
C ILE A 325 -13.23 0.43 -2.48
N ALA A 326 -13.98 0.88 -3.49
CA ALA A 326 -13.95 2.28 -3.93
C ALA A 326 -14.33 3.23 -2.77
N SER A 327 -15.33 2.86 -1.95
CA SER A 327 -15.74 3.64 -0.78
C SER A 327 -14.65 3.68 0.31
N LEU A 328 -14.00 2.54 0.59
CA LEU A 328 -12.87 2.47 1.53
C LEU A 328 -11.66 3.24 1.02
N MET A 329 -11.36 3.16 -0.28
CA MET A 329 -10.26 3.89 -0.92
C MET A 329 -10.47 5.41 -0.84
N GLN A 330 -11.70 5.89 -1.03
CA GLN A 330 -12.03 7.31 -0.87
C GLN A 330 -11.78 7.81 0.57
N LEU A 331 -12.19 7.02 1.56
CA LEU A 331 -11.90 7.32 2.97
C LEU A 331 -10.39 7.46 3.17
N ILE A 332 -9.62 6.43 2.78
CA ILE A 332 -8.17 6.37 2.97
C ILE A 332 -7.46 7.54 2.26
N GLU A 333 -7.86 7.85 1.03
CA GLU A 333 -7.29 8.95 0.24
C GLU A 333 -7.46 10.31 0.93
N SER A 334 -8.60 10.55 1.60
CA SER A 334 -8.85 11.82 2.28
C SER A 334 -7.88 12.09 3.44
N HIS A 335 -7.34 11.03 4.04
CA HIS A 335 -6.32 11.12 5.08
C HIS A 335 -4.92 11.18 4.51
N LYS A 336 -4.66 10.31 3.52
CA LYS A 336 -3.33 10.09 2.95
C LYS A 336 -3.45 9.65 1.49
N SER A 337 -3.38 10.63 0.60
CA SER A 337 -3.63 10.44 -0.84
C SER A 337 -2.68 9.46 -1.54
N ASP A 338 -1.53 9.17 -0.94
CA ASP A 338 -0.51 8.26 -1.46
C ASP A 338 -0.41 6.90 -0.74
N ALA A 339 -1.35 6.61 0.16
CA ALA A 339 -1.41 5.34 0.86
C ALA A 339 -1.79 4.18 -0.07
N LEU A 340 -2.68 4.39 -1.04
CA LEU A 340 -3.13 3.31 -1.92
C LEU A 340 -1.99 2.81 -2.84
N VAL A 341 -1.90 1.50 -3.05
CA VAL A 341 -0.86 0.91 -3.92
C VAL A 341 -1.30 0.84 -5.39
N ASP A 342 -2.59 0.68 -5.65
CA ASP A 342 -3.16 0.55 -7.01
C ASP A 342 -3.57 1.87 -7.66
N ARG A 343 -3.03 3.00 -7.18
CA ARG A 343 -3.40 4.35 -7.64
C ARG A 343 -3.33 4.45 -9.15
N GLY A 344 -4.40 4.94 -9.77
CA GLY A 344 -4.48 5.18 -11.21
C GLY A 344 -4.91 3.99 -12.04
N LYS A 345 -5.03 2.81 -11.43
CA LYS A 345 -5.55 1.62 -12.11
C LYS A 345 -7.08 1.59 -12.07
N PRO A 346 -7.74 0.98 -13.05
CA PRO A 346 -9.17 0.72 -12.96
C PRO A 346 -9.51 -0.09 -11.70
N ILE A 347 -10.59 0.27 -11.01
CA ILE A 347 -11.03 -0.44 -9.80
C ILE A 347 -11.33 -1.91 -10.12
N GLY A 348 -11.96 -2.17 -11.27
CA GLY A 348 -12.31 -3.52 -11.70
C GLY A 348 -11.11 -4.40 -12.01
N GLU A 349 -10.00 -3.80 -12.45
CA GLU A 349 -8.71 -4.49 -12.64
C GLU A 349 -8.06 -4.76 -11.28
N SER A 350 -7.94 -3.73 -10.44
CA SER A 350 -7.30 -3.81 -9.12
C SER A 350 -7.96 -4.88 -8.24
N VAL A 351 -9.30 -4.90 -8.20
CA VAL A 351 -10.07 -5.91 -7.46
C VAL A 351 -9.89 -7.30 -8.09
N GLN A 352 -9.83 -7.41 -9.41
CA GLN A 352 -9.63 -8.70 -10.08
C GLN A 352 -8.24 -9.28 -9.78
N VAL A 353 -7.19 -8.46 -9.83
CA VAL A 353 -5.82 -8.88 -9.50
C VAL A 353 -5.73 -9.33 -8.05
N ALA A 354 -6.28 -8.54 -7.12
CA ALA A 354 -6.32 -8.91 -5.70
C ALA A 354 -7.10 -10.23 -5.46
N LEU A 355 -8.24 -10.42 -6.12
CA LEU A 355 -9.00 -11.67 -6.03
C LEU A 355 -8.22 -12.86 -6.58
N ASN A 356 -7.52 -12.71 -7.70
CA ASN A 356 -6.70 -13.79 -8.27
C ASN A 356 -5.61 -14.22 -7.28
N LEU A 357 -4.88 -13.25 -6.69
CA LEU A 357 -3.86 -13.51 -5.68
C LEU A 357 -4.44 -14.24 -4.45
N LEU A 358 -5.56 -13.74 -3.92
CA LEU A 358 -6.20 -14.32 -2.73
C LEU A 358 -6.80 -15.71 -2.99
N ILE A 359 -7.26 -15.98 -4.21
CA ILE A 359 -7.79 -17.31 -4.61
C ILE A 359 -6.65 -18.29 -4.81
N GLU A 360 -5.56 -17.89 -5.47
CA GLU A 360 -4.38 -18.73 -5.66
C GLU A 360 -3.75 -19.11 -4.30
N ALA A 361 -3.70 -18.16 -3.36
CA ALA A 361 -3.28 -18.38 -1.98
C ALA A 361 -4.30 -19.15 -1.12
N ASN A 362 -5.45 -19.54 -1.68
CA ASN A 362 -6.55 -20.24 -1.00
C ASN A 362 -7.12 -19.48 0.22
N ILE A 363 -7.03 -18.14 0.24
CA ILE A 363 -7.57 -17.29 1.32
C ILE A 363 -9.04 -16.96 1.04
N VAL A 364 -9.37 -16.74 -0.23
CA VAL A 364 -10.72 -16.44 -0.72
C VAL A 364 -11.12 -17.53 -1.72
N GLN A 365 -12.40 -17.90 -1.73
CA GLN A 365 -12.95 -18.82 -2.73
C GLN A 365 -14.18 -18.20 -3.41
N ARG A 366 -14.37 -18.57 -4.68
CA ARG A 366 -15.56 -18.20 -5.46
C ARG A 366 -16.65 -19.25 -5.29
N GLN A 367 -17.84 -18.82 -4.90
CA GLN A 367 -19.06 -19.62 -4.81
C GLN A 367 -20.04 -19.24 -5.93
N GLY A 368 -20.55 -20.25 -6.65
CA GLY A 368 -21.43 -20.06 -7.80
C GLY A 368 -20.70 -19.73 -9.10
N SER A 369 -21.47 -19.38 -10.14
CA SER A 369 -20.97 -19.09 -11.49
C SER A 369 -21.62 -17.81 -12.06
N GLY A 370 -20.98 -17.23 -13.08
CA GLY A 370 -21.48 -16.04 -13.79
C GLY A 370 -21.41 -14.76 -12.95
N LEU A 371 -22.22 -13.75 -13.33
CA LEU A 371 -22.25 -12.41 -12.72
C LEU A 371 -22.77 -12.40 -11.27
N HIS A 372 -23.39 -13.50 -10.82
CA HIS A 372 -23.88 -13.66 -9.44
C HIS A 372 -22.91 -14.45 -8.55
N ALA A 373 -21.74 -14.83 -9.06
CA ALA A 373 -20.71 -15.46 -8.26
C ALA A 373 -20.33 -14.57 -7.07
N LYS A 374 -20.24 -15.18 -5.89
CA LYS A 374 -19.86 -14.51 -4.65
C LYS A 374 -18.49 -14.97 -4.20
N TYR A 375 -17.78 -14.09 -3.55
CA TYR A 375 -16.51 -14.36 -2.92
C TYR A 375 -16.72 -14.46 -1.41
N VAL A 376 -16.09 -15.47 -0.81
CA VAL A 376 -16.12 -15.72 0.64
C VAL A 376 -14.73 -16.09 1.11
N ILE A 377 -14.44 -15.81 2.39
CA ILE A 377 -13.19 -16.26 3.02
C ILE A 377 -13.24 -17.77 3.19
N VAL A 378 -12.14 -18.45 2.90
CA VAL A 378 -11.98 -19.89 3.15
C VAL A 378 -11.87 -20.09 4.67
N PRO A 379 -12.75 -20.90 5.32
CA PRO A 379 -12.80 -20.98 6.78
C PRO A 379 -11.48 -21.34 7.45
N SER A 380 -10.69 -22.24 6.86
CA SER A 380 -9.39 -22.66 7.40
C SER A 380 -8.31 -21.58 7.32
N ASN A 381 -8.53 -20.53 6.52
CA ASN A 381 -7.64 -19.37 6.35
C ASN A 381 -8.29 -18.07 6.86
N TYR A 382 -9.31 -18.16 7.72
CA TYR A 382 -9.97 -16.99 8.30
C TYR A 382 -8.97 -16.07 9.03
N LEU A 383 -8.10 -16.63 9.88
CA LEU A 383 -7.08 -15.85 10.59
C LEU A 383 -6.05 -15.20 9.65
N VAL A 384 -5.78 -15.83 8.51
CA VAL A 384 -4.91 -15.29 7.46
C VAL A 384 -5.57 -14.08 6.81
N ALA A 385 -6.88 -14.14 6.52
CA ALA A 385 -7.63 -12.98 6.02
C ALA A 385 -7.66 -11.82 7.04
N VAL A 386 -7.83 -12.13 8.35
CA VAL A 386 -7.74 -11.12 9.43
C VAL A 386 -6.36 -10.46 9.46
N TYR A 387 -5.29 -11.23 9.28
CA TYR A 387 -3.93 -10.68 9.21
C TYR A 387 -3.80 -9.62 8.10
N TYR A 388 -4.28 -9.92 6.89
CA TYR A 388 -4.21 -8.98 5.77
C TYR A 388 -5.13 -7.77 5.96
N ALA A 389 -6.34 -7.96 6.47
CA ALA A 389 -7.24 -6.84 6.80
C ALA A 389 -6.61 -5.89 7.84
N ASN A 390 -5.90 -6.45 8.83
CA ASN A 390 -5.17 -5.68 9.84
C ASN A 390 -4.00 -4.85 9.29
N MET A 391 -3.56 -5.10 8.06
CA MET A 391 -2.57 -4.23 7.42
C MET A 391 -3.16 -2.87 7.02
N ALA A 392 -4.47 -2.75 6.82
CA ALA A 392 -5.14 -1.48 6.50
C ALA A 392 -5.87 -0.83 7.69
N VAL A 393 -5.97 -1.54 8.83
CA VAL A 393 -6.87 -1.17 9.94
C VAL A 393 -6.61 0.20 10.55
N HIS A 394 -5.37 0.68 10.53
CA HIS A 394 -5.01 1.98 11.10
C HIS A 394 -5.59 3.16 10.32
N HIS A 395 -5.90 2.98 9.03
CA HIS A 395 -6.65 3.98 8.25
C HIS A 395 -8.17 3.89 8.46
N LEU A 396 -8.67 2.83 9.11
CA LEU A 396 -10.10 2.59 9.33
C LEU A 396 -10.53 2.84 10.78
N VAL A 397 -9.57 3.05 11.71
CA VAL A 397 -9.86 3.15 13.14
C VAL A 397 -10.68 4.39 13.50
N ASN A 398 -10.37 5.55 12.91
CA ASN A 398 -11.11 6.79 13.17
C ASN A 398 -12.56 6.66 12.74
N ARG A 399 -12.78 6.17 11.51
CA ARG A 399 -14.11 5.81 10.99
C ARG A 399 -14.85 4.82 11.90
N SER A 400 -14.16 3.79 12.40
CA SER A 400 -14.77 2.82 13.31
C SER A 400 -15.26 3.43 14.63
N PHE A 401 -14.51 4.40 15.16
CA PHE A 401 -14.89 5.12 16.38
C PHE A 401 -16.07 6.04 16.14
N ILE A 402 -16.09 6.74 15.00
CA ILE A 402 -17.19 7.60 14.59
C ILE A 402 -18.49 6.79 14.47
N GLU A 403 -18.45 5.65 13.79
CA GLU A 403 -19.62 4.78 13.62
C GLU A 403 -20.18 4.31 14.97
N LEU A 404 -19.30 3.88 15.88
CA LEU A 404 -19.67 3.40 17.21
C LEU A 404 -20.18 4.54 18.12
N ALA A 405 -19.56 5.72 18.03
CA ALA A 405 -19.99 6.90 18.78
C ALA A 405 -21.33 7.45 18.28
N ILE A 406 -21.60 7.43 16.97
CA ILE A 406 -22.93 7.78 16.42
C ILE A 406 -23.98 6.80 16.94
N ALA A 407 -23.68 5.49 16.95
CA ALA A 407 -24.59 4.50 17.50
C ALA A 407 -24.86 4.72 19.00
N ALA A 408 -23.84 5.08 19.77
CA ALA A 408 -23.96 5.36 21.21
C ALA A 408 -24.93 6.51 21.51
N VAL A 409 -24.86 7.58 20.71
CA VAL A 409 -25.60 8.83 20.98
C VAL A 409 -26.92 8.92 20.22
N ALA A 410 -27.31 7.88 19.48
CA ALA A 410 -28.50 7.86 18.65
C ALA A 410 -29.79 8.09 19.47
N GLU A 411 -29.86 7.52 20.67
CA GLU A 411 -31.02 7.61 21.57
C GLU A 411 -30.94 8.75 22.59
N GLU A 412 -29.82 9.49 22.60
CA GLU A 412 -29.63 10.61 23.52
C GLU A 412 -30.43 11.86 23.14
N LYS A 413 -30.68 12.70 24.15
CA LYS A 413 -31.30 14.02 23.95
C LYS A 413 -30.41 14.89 23.06
N ALA A 414 -31.03 15.53 22.05
CA ALA A 414 -30.33 16.37 21.07
C ALA A 414 -29.42 17.47 21.68
N SER A 415 -29.75 17.99 22.87
CA SER A 415 -28.94 19.00 23.57
C SER A 415 -27.63 18.47 24.15
N GLN A 416 -27.52 17.16 24.40
CA GLN A 416 -26.34 16.52 24.99
C GLN A 416 -25.50 15.77 23.95
N ARG A 417 -26.12 15.41 22.82
CA ARG A 417 -25.55 14.50 21.81
C ARG A 417 -24.13 14.82 21.34
N ILE A 418 -23.81 16.09 21.08
CA ILE A 418 -22.46 16.48 20.66
C ILE A 418 -21.43 16.25 21.77
N LEU A 419 -21.77 16.61 23.01
CA LEU A 419 -20.86 16.43 24.14
C LEU A 419 -20.63 14.95 24.41
N SER A 420 -21.71 14.15 24.39
CA SER A 420 -21.63 12.71 24.59
C SER A 420 -20.89 12.01 23.45
N PHE A 421 -21.04 12.49 22.21
CA PHE A 421 -20.30 11.96 21.05
C PHE A 421 -18.79 12.10 21.27
N TRP A 422 -18.32 13.31 21.62
CA TRP A 422 -16.90 13.53 21.88
C TRP A 422 -16.40 12.81 23.13
N THR A 423 -17.24 12.68 24.15
CA THR A 423 -16.94 11.90 25.36
C THR A 423 -16.74 10.43 24.99
N GLU A 424 -17.61 9.89 24.14
CA GLU A 424 -17.52 8.51 23.66
C GLU A 424 -16.26 8.32 22.81
N ILE A 425 -15.96 9.21 21.86
CA ILE A 425 -14.72 9.17 21.06
C ILE A 425 -13.47 9.09 21.96
N MET A 426 -13.40 9.92 23.01
CA MET A 426 -12.27 9.91 23.94
C MET A 426 -12.25 8.67 24.84
N THR A 427 -13.41 8.14 25.19
CA THR A 427 -13.55 6.87 25.92
C THR A 427 -13.05 5.69 25.09
N LEU A 428 -13.42 5.63 23.80
CA LEU A 428 -12.94 4.61 22.87
C LEU A 428 -11.42 4.73 22.66
N ARG A 429 -10.88 5.94 22.51
CA ARG A 429 -9.43 6.18 22.41
C ARG A 429 -8.68 5.66 23.65
N ASP A 430 -9.22 5.83 24.85
CA ASP A 430 -8.61 5.26 26.06
C ASP A 430 -8.75 3.74 26.13
N LEU A 431 -9.92 3.20 25.75
CA LEU A 431 -10.21 1.78 25.78
C LEU A 431 -9.29 0.98 24.86
N PHE A 432 -9.02 1.48 23.65
CA PHE A 432 -8.19 0.79 22.65
C PHE A 432 -6.73 1.27 22.60
N LYS A 433 -6.25 1.99 23.63
CA LYS A 433 -4.86 2.51 23.67
C LYS A 433 -3.77 1.45 23.64
N PHE A 434 -4.10 0.18 23.93
CA PHE A 434 -3.19 -0.95 23.79
C PHE A 434 -3.21 -1.61 22.41
N GLU A 435 -4.16 -1.25 21.55
CA GLU A 435 -4.36 -1.83 20.21
C GLU A 435 -3.87 -0.96 19.07
N PHE A 436 -3.94 0.36 19.24
CA PHE A 436 -3.62 1.35 18.20
C PHE A 436 -2.74 2.46 18.76
N PHE A 437 -2.02 3.13 17.85
CA PHE A 437 -1.21 4.30 18.15
C PHE A 437 -1.90 5.52 17.57
N TYR A 438 -2.07 6.56 18.38
CA TYR A 438 -2.84 7.74 18.04
C TYR A 438 -1.98 8.99 18.03
N SER A 439 -2.41 9.98 17.25
CA SER A 439 -1.97 11.36 17.39
C SER A 439 -2.32 11.92 18.78
N ARG A 440 -1.73 13.07 19.10
CA ARG A 440 -2.07 13.84 20.31
C ARG A 440 -3.55 14.25 20.29
N LYS A 441 -4.15 14.40 21.48
CA LYS A 441 -5.60 14.63 21.62
C LYS A 441 -6.17 15.75 20.72
N PRO A 442 -5.54 16.94 20.60
CA PRO A 442 -6.07 17.99 19.72
C PRO A 442 -6.09 17.58 18.25
N VAL A 443 -4.96 17.05 17.76
CA VAL A 443 -4.83 16.57 16.37
C VAL A 443 -5.79 15.41 16.11
N PHE A 444 -5.95 14.51 17.07
CA PHE A 444 -6.90 13.39 16.97
C PHE A 444 -8.34 13.88 16.82
N SER A 445 -8.74 14.93 17.55
CA SER A 445 -10.05 15.54 17.38
C SER A 445 -10.23 16.14 15.99
N ASP A 446 -9.21 16.82 15.45
CA ASP A 446 -9.25 17.37 14.10
C ASP A 446 -9.35 16.28 13.03
N GLU A 447 -8.63 15.16 13.21
CA GLU A 447 -8.71 13.97 12.35
C GLU A 447 -10.12 13.37 12.35
N ILE A 448 -10.75 13.20 13.53
CA ILE A 448 -12.14 12.72 13.64
C ILE A 448 -13.13 13.68 12.96
N GLU A 449 -12.89 14.99 13.07
CA GLU A 449 -13.74 15.99 12.46
C GLU A 449 -13.63 16.00 10.92
N ALA A 450 -12.43 15.74 10.38
CA ALA A 450 -12.22 15.57 8.94
C ALA A 450 -13.03 14.38 8.38
N ASP A 451 -13.01 13.24 9.06
CA ASP A 451 -13.76 12.04 8.68
C ASP A 451 -15.27 12.26 8.75
N LEU A 452 -15.73 12.98 9.77
CA LEU A 452 -17.13 13.37 9.90
C LEU A 452 -17.58 14.25 8.74
N ARG A 453 -16.74 15.19 8.28
CA ARG A 453 -17.04 16.03 7.09
C ARG A 453 -17.12 15.20 5.82
N LEU A 454 -16.29 14.16 5.68
CA LEU A 454 -16.37 13.22 4.56
C LEU A 454 -17.65 12.38 4.63
N LEU A 455 -18.01 11.92 5.83
CA LEU A 455 -19.23 11.15 6.08
C LEU A 455 -20.49 11.96 5.75
N ASP A 456 -20.55 13.22 6.20
CA ASP A 456 -21.60 14.18 5.87
C ASP A 456 -21.14 15.62 6.16
N PRO A 457 -21.11 16.52 5.15
CA PRO A 457 -20.69 17.92 5.35
C PRO A 457 -21.52 18.68 6.40
N GLU A 458 -22.78 18.28 6.62
CA GLU A 458 -23.73 18.88 7.57
C GLU A 458 -23.84 18.04 8.87
N TRP A 459 -22.84 17.21 9.20
CA TRP A 459 -22.86 16.30 10.36
C TRP A 459 -23.26 16.98 11.68
N GLN A 460 -22.78 18.21 11.93
CA GLN A 460 -23.11 18.96 13.15
C GLN A 460 -24.61 19.25 13.26
N LYS A 461 -25.24 19.62 12.15
CA LYS A 461 -26.68 19.89 12.08
C LYS A 461 -27.48 18.60 12.25
N ARG A 462 -26.99 17.49 11.69
CA ARG A 462 -27.61 16.18 11.85
C ARG A 462 -27.56 15.69 13.29
N LEU A 463 -26.41 15.80 13.96
CA LEU A 463 -26.29 15.43 15.38
C LEU A 463 -27.10 16.36 16.31
N ARG A 464 -27.35 17.62 15.93
CA ARG A 464 -28.23 18.54 16.69
C ARG A 464 -29.72 18.37 16.38
N GLY A 465 -30.09 17.48 15.45
CA GLY A 465 -31.47 17.27 15.02
C GLY A 465 -32.39 16.72 16.12
N ARG A 466 -33.69 17.04 16.06
CA ARG A 466 -34.71 16.65 17.07
C ARG A 466 -35.25 15.22 16.96
N THR A 467 -35.00 14.53 15.86
CA THR A 467 -35.54 13.18 15.58
C THR A 467 -34.40 12.18 15.48
N ALA A 468 -34.61 10.95 15.98
CA ALA A 468 -33.75 9.76 15.94
C ALA A 468 -33.33 9.31 14.50
N LYS A 469 -32.94 10.25 13.64
CA LYS A 469 -32.51 10.07 12.25
C LYS A 469 -30.98 9.90 12.16
N GLU A 470 -30.28 9.78 13.28
CA GLU A 470 -28.83 9.64 13.35
C GLU A 470 -28.40 8.26 12.86
N MET A 471 -29.22 7.22 13.09
CA MET A 471 -29.03 5.91 12.45
C MET A 471 -29.15 5.98 10.92
N ARG A 472 -29.80 7.02 10.36
CA ARG A 472 -29.82 7.23 8.92
C ARG A 472 -28.44 7.58 8.37
N LEU A 473 -27.62 8.31 9.13
CA LEU A 473 -26.24 8.64 8.74
C LEU A 473 -25.40 7.37 8.54
N LEU A 474 -25.61 6.35 9.38
CA LEU A 474 -24.97 5.03 9.28
C LEU A 474 -25.60 4.16 8.18
N ARG A 475 -26.94 4.21 8.04
CA ARG A 475 -27.67 3.45 7.00
C ARG A 475 -27.37 3.95 5.59
N ASP A 476 -27.12 5.25 5.41
CA ASP A 476 -26.83 5.87 4.11
C ASP A 476 -25.41 5.52 3.60
N GLN A 477 -24.52 4.98 4.44
CA GLN A 477 -23.16 4.60 4.02
C GLN A 477 -23.15 3.35 3.13
N GLN A 478 -22.13 3.14 2.30
CA GLN A 478 -21.99 1.90 1.54
C GLN A 478 -21.54 0.72 2.43
N ILE A 479 -20.50 0.98 3.22
CA ILE A 479 -19.87 0.01 4.11
C ILE A 479 -19.66 0.64 5.48
N LEU A 480 -19.92 -0.15 6.53
CA LEU A 480 -19.51 0.14 7.89
C LEU A 480 -18.32 -0.76 8.23
N VAL A 481 -17.40 -0.24 9.03
CA VAL A 481 -16.14 -0.91 9.35
C VAL A 481 -16.01 -1.23 10.83
N ALA A 482 -16.77 -0.59 11.72
CA ALA A 482 -16.62 -0.74 13.17
C ALA A 482 -16.73 -2.20 13.66
N HIS A 483 -17.72 -2.95 13.18
CA HIS A 483 -17.93 -4.34 13.57
C HIS A 483 -16.87 -5.31 12.99
N ALA A 484 -16.18 -4.93 11.92
CA ALA A 484 -15.06 -5.70 11.40
C ALA A 484 -13.74 -5.35 12.11
N VAL A 485 -13.56 -4.07 12.45
CA VAL A 485 -12.33 -3.53 13.03
C VAL A 485 -12.25 -3.77 14.54
N LEU A 486 -13.32 -3.50 15.30
CA LEU A 486 -13.25 -3.38 16.77
C LEU A 486 -13.69 -4.65 17.53
N TYR A 487 -14.57 -5.46 16.94
CA TYR A 487 -15.15 -6.65 17.56
C TYR A 487 -14.10 -7.63 18.11
N PRO A 488 -13.00 -7.95 17.38
CA PRO A 488 -11.96 -8.85 17.88
C PRO A 488 -11.36 -8.44 19.24
N TYR A 489 -11.18 -7.14 19.46
CA TYR A 489 -10.55 -6.62 20.67
C TYR A 489 -11.55 -6.56 21.83
N ILE A 490 -12.79 -6.13 21.56
CA ILE A 490 -13.84 -6.11 22.58
C ILE A 490 -14.09 -7.51 23.10
N GLU A 491 -14.15 -8.52 22.23
CA GLU A 491 -14.31 -9.90 22.66
C GLU A 491 -13.09 -10.42 23.42
N ALA A 492 -11.87 -10.06 23.01
CA ALA A 492 -10.67 -10.40 23.78
C ALA A 492 -10.71 -9.80 25.19
N TYR A 493 -11.19 -8.56 25.33
CA TYR A 493 -11.32 -7.87 26.61
C TYR A 493 -12.42 -8.49 27.48
N ARG A 494 -13.52 -8.94 26.87
CA ARG A 494 -14.57 -9.69 27.56
C ARG A 494 -14.02 -11.01 28.09
N VAL A 495 -13.25 -11.76 27.30
CA VAL A 495 -12.58 -13.00 27.75
C VAL A 495 -11.68 -12.73 28.96
N VAL A 496 -10.86 -11.68 28.90
CA VAL A 496 -9.99 -11.27 30.02
C VAL A 496 -10.82 -10.91 31.26
N ALA A 497 -11.84 -10.08 31.12
CA ALA A 497 -12.66 -9.64 32.24
C ALA A 497 -13.47 -10.80 32.87
N TYR A 498 -13.99 -11.73 32.07
CA TYR A 498 -14.61 -12.95 32.58
C TYR A 498 -13.61 -13.88 33.27
N ALA A 499 -12.39 -13.98 32.76
CA ALA A 499 -11.32 -14.74 33.41
C ALA A 499 -10.94 -14.12 34.77
N LEU A 500 -10.84 -12.79 34.85
CA LEU A 500 -10.60 -12.08 36.12
C LEU A 500 -11.73 -12.30 37.12
N GLN A 501 -12.99 -12.26 36.67
CA GLN A 501 -14.14 -12.51 37.53
C GLN A 501 -14.12 -13.92 38.17
N LYS A 502 -13.55 -14.90 37.46
CA LYS A 502 -13.38 -16.29 37.92
C LYS A 502 -12.02 -16.56 38.59
N TRP A 503 -11.12 -15.59 38.62
CA TRP A 503 -9.75 -15.79 39.10
C TRP A 503 -9.74 -16.08 40.60
N ASP A 504 -8.94 -17.08 40.98
CA ASP A 504 -8.74 -17.43 42.38
C ASP A 504 -7.88 -16.38 43.08
N THR A 505 -8.51 -15.51 43.88
CA THR A 505 -7.87 -14.44 44.64
C THR A 505 -6.78 -14.91 45.62
N VAL A 506 -6.74 -16.20 45.95
CA VAL A 506 -5.68 -16.78 46.80
C VAL A 506 -4.37 -16.94 46.03
N LYS A 507 -4.42 -17.09 44.71
CA LYS A 507 -3.24 -17.22 43.86
C LYS A 507 -2.64 -15.85 43.54
N GLN A 508 -1.32 -15.75 43.65
CA GLN A 508 -0.60 -14.60 43.12
C GLN A 508 -0.81 -14.52 41.60
N PHE A 509 -1.14 -13.33 41.11
CA PHE A 509 -1.32 -13.10 39.68
C PHE A 509 0.00 -13.33 38.93
N ASP A 510 -0.01 -14.28 37.99
CA ASP A 510 1.07 -14.54 37.04
C ASP A 510 0.51 -14.41 35.62
N GLU A 511 1.04 -13.45 34.86
CA GLU A 511 0.54 -13.12 33.52
C GLU A 511 0.55 -14.33 32.57
N LYS A 512 1.59 -15.17 32.65
CA LYS A 512 1.73 -16.33 31.76
C LYS A 512 0.70 -17.41 32.06
N SER A 513 0.46 -17.69 33.33
CA SER A 513 -0.56 -18.65 33.76
C SER A 513 -1.96 -18.12 33.48
N PHE A 514 -2.22 -16.85 33.77
CA PHE A 514 -3.49 -16.20 33.48
C PHE A 514 -3.82 -16.18 31.98
N LEU A 515 -2.85 -15.88 31.13
CA LEU A 515 -3.02 -15.92 29.67
C LEU A 515 -3.49 -17.30 29.19
N LYS A 516 -2.95 -18.39 29.75
CA LYS A 516 -3.39 -19.75 29.39
C LYS A 516 -4.84 -20.00 29.77
N GLU A 517 -5.27 -19.51 30.93
CA GLU A 517 -6.67 -19.58 31.36
C GLU A 517 -7.57 -18.76 30.43
N CYS A 518 -7.16 -17.55 30.04
CA CYS A 518 -7.88 -16.74 29.05
C CYS A 518 -8.02 -17.46 27.70
N ILE A 519 -6.97 -18.13 27.21
CA ILE A 519 -7.05 -18.89 25.95
C ILE A 519 -8.08 -20.01 26.07
N ALA A 520 -8.00 -20.83 27.13
CA ALA A 520 -8.94 -21.94 27.35
C ALA A 520 -10.39 -21.44 27.50
N LEU A 521 -10.60 -20.38 28.29
CA LEU A 521 -11.92 -19.78 28.47
C LEU A 521 -12.44 -19.15 27.18
N GLY A 522 -11.59 -18.48 26.41
CA GLY A 522 -11.96 -17.89 25.13
C GLY A 522 -12.42 -18.94 24.12
N GLU A 523 -11.74 -20.09 24.06
CA GLU A 523 -12.20 -21.22 23.25
C GLU A 523 -13.57 -21.73 23.70
N GLU A 524 -13.76 -21.93 25.01
CA GLU A 524 -15.07 -22.32 25.58
C GLU A 524 -16.17 -21.30 25.23
N MET A 525 -15.89 -20.00 25.40
CA MET A 525 -16.82 -18.92 25.07
C MET A 525 -17.18 -18.90 23.59
N HIS A 526 -16.22 -19.22 22.71
CA HIS A 526 -16.48 -19.33 21.27
C HIS A 526 -17.40 -20.50 20.95
N TRP A 527 -17.15 -21.68 21.52
CA TRP A 527 -18.02 -22.86 21.35
C TRP A 527 -19.45 -22.63 21.87
N GLN A 528 -19.60 -21.81 22.91
CA GLN A 528 -20.90 -21.39 23.46
C GLN A 528 -21.60 -20.29 22.65
N GLY A 529 -20.94 -19.73 21.63
CA GLY A 529 -21.45 -18.59 20.86
C GLY A 529 -21.45 -17.26 21.63
N LYS A 530 -20.75 -17.17 22.77
CA LYS A 530 -20.61 -15.93 23.56
C LYS A 530 -19.61 -14.96 22.95
N ILE A 531 -18.66 -15.48 22.17
CA ILE A 531 -17.81 -14.71 21.28
C ILE A 531 -17.92 -15.24 19.85
N GLN A 532 -17.97 -14.33 18.88
CA GLN A 532 -18.17 -14.62 17.47
C GLN A 532 -16.83 -14.72 16.71
N ARG A 533 -15.85 -13.90 17.09
CA ARG A 533 -14.59 -13.71 16.39
C ARG A 533 -13.50 -14.59 17.02
N VAL A 534 -13.17 -15.69 16.35
CA VAL A 534 -12.16 -16.66 16.82
C VAL A 534 -10.77 -16.05 17.03
N GLU A 535 -10.46 -14.95 16.32
CA GLU A 535 -9.24 -14.18 16.46
C GLU A 535 -9.09 -13.51 17.83
N ALA A 536 -10.19 -13.24 18.55
CA ALA A 536 -10.18 -12.67 19.90
C ALA A 536 -9.39 -13.52 20.91
N VAL A 537 -9.27 -14.82 20.63
CA VAL A 537 -8.55 -15.80 21.46
C VAL A 537 -7.06 -15.88 21.09
N SER A 538 -6.55 -14.96 20.26
CA SER A 538 -5.14 -14.90 19.93
C SER A 538 -4.34 -14.29 21.09
N THR A 539 -3.17 -14.86 21.39
CA THR A 539 -2.28 -14.40 22.45
C THR A 539 -2.01 -12.88 22.42
N PRO A 540 -1.73 -12.24 21.27
CA PRO A 540 -1.48 -10.80 21.24
C PRO A 540 -2.66 -9.95 21.73
N PHE A 541 -3.90 -10.31 21.39
CA PHE A 541 -5.10 -9.54 21.79
C PHE A 541 -5.42 -9.76 23.27
N LEU A 542 -5.31 -11.00 23.76
CA LEU A 542 -5.49 -11.30 25.18
C LEU A 542 -4.43 -10.60 26.05
N LEU A 543 -3.16 -10.56 25.62
CA LEU A 543 -2.11 -9.83 26.33
C LEU A 543 -2.39 -8.33 26.40
N ASN A 544 -2.90 -7.72 25.32
CA ASN A 544 -3.30 -6.32 25.34
C ASN A 544 -4.51 -6.10 26.28
N GLY A 545 -5.47 -7.02 26.33
CA GLY A 545 -6.57 -6.99 27.29
C GLY A 545 -6.09 -7.11 28.74
N ILE A 546 -5.09 -7.96 29.01
CA ILE A 546 -4.46 -8.05 30.33
C ILE A 546 -3.80 -6.72 30.71
N ARG A 547 -3.05 -6.09 29.78
CA ARG A 547 -2.45 -4.77 30.01
C ARG A 547 -3.50 -3.70 30.30
N LEU A 548 -4.62 -3.72 29.57
CA LEU A 548 -5.73 -2.81 29.82
C LEU A 548 -6.32 -3.02 31.22
N ALA A 549 -6.56 -4.28 31.61
CA ALA A 549 -7.07 -4.61 32.93
C ALA A 549 -6.10 -4.21 34.05
N GLN A 550 -4.79 -4.42 33.88
CA GLN A 550 -3.76 -3.93 34.79
C GLN A 550 -3.77 -2.41 34.90
N ASN A 551 -3.88 -1.71 33.76
CA ASN A 551 -3.94 -0.25 33.74
C ASN A 551 -5.21 0.32 34.40
N LYS A 552 -6.32 -0.42 34.36
CA LYS A 552 -7.56 -0.09 35.06
C LYS A 552 -7.60 -0.61 36.50
N GLU A 553 -6.49 -1.17 37.00
CA GLU A 553 -6.35 -1.72 38.35
C GLU A 553 -7.39 -2.81 38.69
N LEU A 554 -7.76 -3.63 37.69
CA LEU A 554 -8.79 -4.66 37.80
C LEU A 554 -8.27 -6.03 38.26
N ILE A 555 -6.98 -6.16 38.57
CA ILE A 555 -6.38 -7.46 38.96
C ILE A 555 -6.80 -7.78 40.41
N PRO A 556 -7.57 -8.85 40.66
CA PRO A 556 -7.98 -9.23 42.00
C PRO A 556 -6.78 -9.65 42.86
N SER A 557 -6.91 -9.44 44.17
CA SER A 557 -5.98 -9.90 45.19
C SER A 557 -6.74 -10.55 46.35
N SER A 558 -6.01 -11.17 47.28
CA SER A 558 -6.60 -11.73 48.50
C SER A 558 -7.22 -10.67 49.42
N VAL A 559 -6.86 -9.40 49.25
CA VAL A 559 -7.35 -8.26 50.05
C VAL A 559 -8.53 -7.57 49.37
N ASP A 560 -8.50 -7.47 48.04
CA ASP A 560 -9.53 -6.81 47.25
C ASP A 560 -9.89 -7.66 46.03
N SER A 561 -11.14 -8.13 46.00
CA SER A 561 -11.63 -9.02 44.94
C SER A 561 -11.93 -8.31 43.62
N LYS A 562 -12.01 -6.97 43.60
CA LYS A 562 -12.34 -6.16 42.40
C LYS A 562 -13.63 -6.54 41.68
N LYS A 563 -14.55 -7.25 42.35
CA LYS A 563 -15.75 -7.82 41.71
C LYS A 563 -16.68 -6.77 41.12
N GLU A 564 -16.90 -5.66 41.83
CA GLU A 564 -17.78 -4.58 41.38
C GLU A 564 -17.17 -3.86 40.17
N GLU A 565 -15.88 -3.53 40.23
CA GLU A 565 -15.16 -2.87 39.14
C GLU A 565 -15.06 -3.76 37.89
N ILE A 566 -14.79 -5.06 38.06
CA ILE A 566 -14.79 -6.03 36.95
C ILE A 566 -16.20 -6.15 36.35
N SER A 567 -17.25 -6.18 37.17
CA SER A 567 -18.64 -6.25 36.68
C SER A 567 -19.05 -4.98 35.92
N ALA A 568 -18.63 -3.81 36.40
CA ALA A 568 -18.86 -2.55 35.70
C ALA A 568 -18.11 -2.52 34.36
N PHE A 569 -16.87 -3.01 34.33
CA PHE A 569 -16.09 -3.10 33.11
C PHE A 569 -16.71 -4.09 32.10
N LEU A 570 -17.16 -5.27 32.55
CA LEU A 570 -17.91 -6.21 31.70
C LEU A 570 -19.17 -5.57 31.13
N THR A 571 -19.94 -4.84 31.94
CA THR A 571 -21.15 -4.14 31.49
C THR A 571 -20.83 -3.12 30.39
N GLN A 572 -19.74 -2.35 30.53
CA GLN A 572 -19.27 -1.43 29.49
C GLN A 572 -18.92 -2.17 28.20
N LEU A 573 -18.23 -3.30 28.29
CA LEU A 573 -17.82 -4.10 27.13
C LEU A 573 -19.01 -4.77 26.43
N ASP A 574 -19.99 -5.24 27.19
CA ASP A 574 -21.22 -5.84 26.65
C ASP A 574 -22.07 -4.80 25.90
N ASP A 575 -22.21 -3.58 26.45
CA ASP A 575 -22.87 -2.46 25.77
C ASP A 575 -22.18 -2.09 24.44
N ILE A 576 -20.84 -2.04 24.41
CA ILE A 576 -20.10 -1.82 23.16
C ILE A 576 -20.33 -2.99 22.18
N ALA A 577 -20.34 -4.24 22.65
CA ALA A 577 -20.56 -5.40 21.81
C ALA A 577 -21.96 -5.39 21.17
N GLU A 578 -22.99 -5.00 21.91
CA GLU A 578 -24.37 -4.85 21.41
C GLU A 578 -24.46 -3.75 20.33
N ARG A 579 -23.79 -2.62 20.55
CA ARG A 579 -23.71 -1.55 19.54
C ARG A 579 -23.00 -2.02 18.27
N LEU A 580 -21.90 -2.75 18.41
CA LEU A 580 -21.20 -3.32 17.25
C LEU A 580 -22.04 -4.37 16.52
N GLN A 581 -22.82 -5.18 17.24
CA GLN A 581 -23.77 -6.12 16.65
C GLN A 581 -24.84 -5.35 15.84
N THR A 582 -25.38 -4.27 16.39
CA THR A 582 -26.33 -3.39 15.67
C THR A 582 -25.74 -2.86 14.36
N LEU A 583 -24.47 -2.44 14.35
CA LEU A 583 -23.78 -1.98 13.15
C LEU A 583 -23.56 -3.10 12.11
N GLN A 584 -23.29 -4.32 12.59
CA GLN A 584 -23.19 -5.49 11.73
C GLN A 584 -24.54 -5.82 11.09
N GLU A 585 -25.63 -5.80 11.87
CA GLU A 585 -26.99 -6.03 11.38
C GLU A 585 -27.36 -5.00 10.30
N ILE A 586 -27.09 -3.71 10.52
CA ILE A 586 -27.28 -2.66 9.50
C ILE A 586 -26.48 -2.95 8.23
N THR A 587 -25.26 -3.46 8.38
CA THR A 587 -24.40 -3.82 7.24
C THR A 587 -24.96 -5.00 6.44
N LEU A 588 -25.59 -5.96 7.11
CA LEU A 588 -26.17 -7.17 6.49
C LEU A 588 -27.60 -6.96 5.97
N GLU A 589 -28.37 -6.05 6.58
CA GLU A 589 -29.75 -5.70 6.20
C GLU A 589 -29.84 -4.85 4.93
N LYS A 590 -28.78 -4.07 4.60
CA LYS A 590 -28.76 -3.25 3.38
C LYS A 590 -29.13 -4.14 2.19
N PRO A 591 -30.26 -3.84 1.51
CA PRO A 591 -30.84 -4.78 0.58
C PRO A 591 -29.84 -5.09 -0.52
N ARG A 592 -29.75 -6.37 -0.91
CA ARG A 592 -29.07 -6.86 -2.13
C ARG A 592 -29.73 -6.33 -3.43
N ILE A 593 -30.40 -5.19 -3.38
CA ILE A 593 -31.29 -4.64 -4.38
C ILE A 593 -30.58 -3.43 -5.00
N ALA A 594 -30.32 -3.54 -6.29
CA ALA A 594 -29.31 -2.83 -7.07
C ALA A 594 -27.88 -3.30 -6.74
N VAL A 595 -27.20 -3.87 -7.74
CA VAL A 595 -25.75 -3.94 -7.70
C VAL A 595 -25.30 -2.48 -7.76
N PRO A 596 -24.68 -1.94 -6.69
CA PRO A 596 -24.24 -0.55 -6.71
C PRO A 596 -23.26 -0.43 -7.87
N GLU A 597 -23.58 0.43 -8.84
CA GLU A 597 -22.60 0.80 -9.86
C GLU A 597 -21.50 1.58 -9.15
N VAL A 598 -20.25 1.27 -9.49
CA VAL A 598 -19.16 2.17 -9.12
C VAL A 598 -19.47 3.49 -9.82
N PRO A 599 -19.52 4.62 -9.10
CA PRO A 599 -19.70 5.91 -9.75
C PRO A 599 -18.62 6.10 -10.83
N LEU A 600 -18.97 6.60 -12.01
CA LEU A 600 -18.02 6.81 -13.13
C LEU A 600 -16.75 7.56 -12.70
N GLU A 601 -16.89 8.56 -11.82
CA GLU A 601 -15.78 9.32 -11.23
C GLU A 601 -14.80 8.47 -10.39
N ARG A 602 -15.18 7.23 -10.06
CA ARG A 602 -14.47 6.29 -9.19
C ARG A 602 -14.18 4.95 -9.87
N ASP A 603 -14.34 4.87 -11.20
CA ASP A 603 -13.91 3.71 -11.99
C ASP A 603 -12.38 3.49 -11.96
N ILE A 604 -11.66 4.48 -11.43
CA ILE A 604 -10.20 4.49 -11.30
C ILE A 604 -9.85 4.67 -9.83
N VAL A 605 -8.89 3.87 -9.36
CA VAL A 605 -8.34 4.00 -8.01
C VAL A 605 -7.76 5.41 -7.85
N PRO A 606 -8.24 6.19 -6.87
CA PRO A 606 -7.85 7.59 -6.72
C PRO A 606 -6.35 7.81 -6.40
N GLY A 607 -5.85 9.05 -6.56
CA GLY A 607 -4.54 9.45 -6.02
C GLY A 607 -3.30 9.25 -6.91
N SER A 608 -3.47 9.15 -8.23
CA SER A 608 -2.38 8.90 -9.18
C SER A 608 -2.08 10.11 -10.08
N LYS A 609 -0.99 10.07 -10.86
CA LYS A 609 -0.73 11.00 -11.98
C LYS A 609 -1.98 11.21 -12.85
N THR A 610 -2.87 10.22 -12.92
CA THR A 610 -4.16 10.29 -13.62
C THR A 610 -5.13 11.31 -13.04
N ASP A 611 -5.17 11.56 -11.72
CA ASP A 611 -6.05 12.57 -11.14
C ASP A 611 -5.62 13.98 -11.59
N SER A 612 -4.31 14.27 -11.56
CA SER A 612 -3.79 15.52 -12.15
C SER A 612 -4.01 15.60 -13.66
N LEU A 613 -4.07 14.47 -14.36
CA LEU A 613 -4.26 14.38 -15.81
C LEU A 613 -5.73 14.60 -16.20
N THR A 614 -6.67 14.03 -15.45
CA THR A 614 -8.11 14.11 -15.74
C THR A 614 -8.77 15.33 -15.11
N ARG A 615 -8.15 15.96 -14.10
CA ARG A 615 -8.70 17.14 -13.42
C ARG A 615 -9.07 18.26 -14.38
N GLU A 616 -8.19 18.56 -15.34
CA GLU A 616 -8.48 19.58 -16.36
C GLU A 616 -9.76 19.26 -17.13
N VAL A 617 -9.94 18.01 -17.55
CA VAL A 617 -11.13 17.54 -18.26
C VAL A 617 -12.37 17.61 -17.37
N MET A 618 -12.24 17.21 -16.11
CA MET A 618 -13.36 17.19 -15.16
C MET A 618 -13.85 18.60 -14.79
N GLU A 619 -12.94 19.58 -14.74
CA GLU A 619 -13.22 20.99 -14.46
C GLU A 619 -13.71 21.79 -15.70
N ASP A 620 -13.67 21.20 -16.90
CA ASP A 620 -14.06 21.84 -18.16
C ASP A 620 -15.58 21.92 -18.39
N ASP A 621 -16.02 22.54 -19.49
CA ASP A 621 -17.41 22.50 -19.97
C ASP A 621 -17.88 21.05 -20.22
N SER A 622 -19.17 20.76 -19.99
CA SER A 622 -19.78 19.45 -20.28
C SER A 622 -20.64 19.48 -21.56
N GLY A 623 -20.68 18.35 -22.26
CA GLY A 623 -21.65 18.08 -23.33
C GLY A 623 -21.06 17.65 -24.68
N PRO A 624 -21.91 17.14 -25.59
CA PRO A 624 -21.48 16.48 -26.82
C PRO A 624 -20.92 17.44 -27.88
N HIS A 625 -21.03 18.76 -27.64
CA HIS A 625 -20.43 19.77 -28.51
C HIS A 625 -18.90 19.84 -28.38
N ILE A 626 -18.28 19.13 -27.42
CA ILE A 626 -16.84 19.05 -27.25
C ILE A 626 -16.36 17.68 -27.71
N GLY A 627 -15.36 17.67 -28.59
CA GLY A 627 -14.73 16.45 -29.08
C GLY A 627 -13.52 16.07 -28.24
N ALA A 628 -13.30 14.78 -28.05
CA ALA A 628 -12.06 14.24 -27.52
C ALA A 628 -11.51 13.19 -28.49
N PHE A 629 -10.47 13.56 -29.23
CA PHE A 629 -9.91 12.74 -30.29
C PHE A 629 -8.60 12.10 -29.82
N PHE A 630 -8.45 10.80 -30.03
CA PHE A 630 -7.29 10.03 -29.59
C PHE A 630 -6.63 9.34 -30.79
N ASP A 631 -5.31 9.53 -30.96
CA ASP A 631 -4.54 8.59 -31.77
C ASP A 631 -4.39 7.24 -31.06
N LEU A 632 -4.09 6.18 -31.80
CA LEU A 632 -3.97 4.83 -31.28
C LEU A 632 -2.54 4.50 -30.83
N ASP A 633 -1.62 4.38 -31.78
CA ASP A 633 -0.27 3.87 -31.56
C ASP A 633 0.52 4.86 -30.68
N ARG A 634 1.21 4.36 -29.64
CA ARG A 634 1.98 5.16 -28.65
C ARG A 634 1.20 6.25 -27.89
N THR A 635 -0.09 6.35 -28.15
CA THR A 635 -1.02 7.29 -27.52
C THR A 635 -2.01 6.55 -26.63
N LEU A 636 -2.88 5.71 -27.19
CA LEU A 636 -3.75 4.82 -26.40
C LEU A 636 -3.00 3.56 -25.96
N ILE A 637 -2.09 3.03 -26.79
CA ILE A 637 -1.37 1.77 -26.54
C ILE A 637 0.16 1.94 -26.49
N ASP A 638 0.84 1.14 -25.68
CA ASP A 638 2.30 1.07 -25.59
C ASP A 638 2.89 0.25 -26.75
N GLY A 639 3.16 0.91 -27.87
CA GLY A 639 3.76 0.31 -29.07
C GLY A 639 3.03 0.63 -30.37
N PHE A 640 3.31 -0.17 -31.40
CA PHE A 640 2.68 -0.06 -32.73
C PHE A 640 1.75 -1.25 -32.98
N SER A 641 0.44 -1.01 -33.07
CA SER A 641 -0.58 -2.03 -33.33
C SER A 641 -0.32 -2.80 -34.63
N ALA A 642 0.19 -2.14 -35.67
CA ALA A 642 0.45 -2.77 -36.97
C ALA A 642 1.55 -3.85 -36.89
N LYS A 643 2.54 -3.68 -36.01
CA LYS A 643 3.63 -4.63 -35.81
C LYS A 643 3.14 -5.92 -35.13
N GLU A 644 2.33 -5.79 -34.08
CA GLU A 644 1.77 -6.93 -33.34
C GLU A 644 0.77 -7.72 -34.19
N PHE A 645 -0.04 -7.01 -34.99
CA PHE A 645 -0.96 -7.62 -35.94
C PHE A 645 -0.21 -8.44 -37.02
N PHE A 646 0.88 -7.89 -37.54
CA PHE A 646 1.75 -8.57 -38.50
C PHE A 646 2.43 -9.82 -37.93
N GLN A 647 3.01 -9.73 -36.73
CA GLN A 647 3.72 -10.85 -36.11
C GLN A 647 2.78 -12.04 -35.85
N ASN A 648 1.58 -11.80 -35.31
CA ASN A 648 0.61 -12.87 -35.07
C ASN A 648 0.08 -13.49 -36.36
N ARG A 649 -0.11 -12.68 -37.40
CA ARG A 649 -0.54 -13.19 -38.70
C ARG A 649 0.50 -14.14 -39.32
N LEU A 650 1.79 -13.80 -39.24
CA LEU A 650 2.90 -14.68 -39.64
C LEU A 650 2.96 -15.97 -38.81
N LEU A 651 2.82 -15.84 -37.48
CA LEU A 651 2.92 -16.94 -36.53
C LEU A 651 1.70 -17.87 -36.55
N SER A 652 0.60 -17.47 -37.19
CA SER A 652 -0.60 -18.31 -37.36
C SER A 652 -0.33 -19.62 -38.14
N GLY A 653 0.80 -19.74 -38.83
CA GLY A 653 1.20 -20.94 -39.58
C GLY A 653 0.36 -21.20 -40.84
N ARG A 654 -0.54 -20.28 -41.20
CA ARG A 654 -1.54 -20.44 -42.27
C ARG A 654 -1.14 -19.81 -43.61
N MET A 655 0.08 -19.31 -43.77
CA MET A 655 0.53 -18.57 -44.98
C MET A 655 1.83 -19.09 -45.58
N GLY A 656 1.93 -19.09 -46.92
CA GLY A 656 3.16 -19.40 -47.65
C GLY A 656 4.09 -18.20 -47.84
N ALA A 657 5.39 -18.42 -48.05
CA ALA A 657 6.41 -17.34 -48.16
C ALA A 657 6.14 -16.31 -49.28
N ARG A 658 5.53 -16.73 -50.41
CA ARG A 658 5.13 -15.82 -51.51
C ARG A 658 3.91 -14.98 -51.17
N GLU A 659 2.99 -15.53 -50.38
CA GLU A 659 1.76 -14.87 -49.94
C GLU A 659 2.06 -13.80 -48.88
N ILE A 660 3.03 -14.10 -47.99
CA ILE A 660 3.58 -13.15 -47.02
C ILE A 660 4.23 -11.95 -47.73
N LEU A 661 5.06 -12.20 -48.74
CA LEU A 661 5.74 -11.13 -49.48
C LEU A 661 4.73 -10.25 -50.22
N ALA A 662 3.71 -10.84 -50.86
CA ALA A 662 2.67 -10.10 -51.56
C ALA A 662 1.82 -9.24 -50.60
N GLN A 663 1.36 -9.81 -49.48
CA GLN A 663 0.46 -9.14 -48.53
C GLN A 663 1.16 -8.05 -47.70
N PHE A 664 2.46 -8.17 -47.43
CA PHE A 664 3.16 -7.32 -46.47
C PHE A 664 4.36 -6.55 -47.04
N ALA A 665 4.51 -6.49 -48.36
CA ALA A 665 5.59 -5.72 -49.01
C ALA A 665 5.67 -4.26 -48.52
N GLY A 666 4.52 -3.61 -48.26
CA GLY A 666 4.47 -2.24 -47.75
C GLY A 666 5.06 -2.09 -46.32
N VAL A 667 4.79 -3.06 -45.45
CA VAL A 667 5.31 -3.07 -44.06
C VAL A 667 6.82 -3.36 -44.04
N ILE A 668 7.30 -4.25 -44.92
CA ILE A 668 8.72 -4.57 -45.05
C ILE A 668 9.51 -3.36 -45.56
N VAL A 669 8.99 -2.65 -46.56
CA VAL A 669 9.64 -1.44 -47.08
C VAL A 669 9.57 -0.29 -46.07
N TYR A 670 8.50 -0.18 -45.27
CA TYR A 670 8.41 0.77 -44.15
C TYR A 670 9.47 0.51 -43.07
N ALA A 671 9.64 -0.75 -42.67
CA ALA A 671 10.67 -1.16 -41.69
C ALA A 671 12.10 -0.86 -42.16
N MET A 672 12.31 -0.65 -43.47
CA MET A 672 13.59 -0.25 -44.07
C MET A 672 13.79 1.29 -44.15
N GLY A 673 12.86 2.10 -43.63
CA GLY A 673 13.09 3.52 -43.34
C GLY A 673 12.84 4.53 -44.47
N ASN A 674 12.14 4.17 -45.55
CA ASN A 674 11.79 5.10 -46.64
C ASN A 674 10.41 5.74 -46.43
N GLY A 675 10.37 7.04 -46.12
CA GLY A 675 9.18 7.81 -45.73
C GLY A 675 8.19 8.19 -46.85
N ASN A 676 7.44 7.22 -47.37
CA ASN A 676 6.22 7.50 -48.15
C ASN A 676 5.09 6.53 -47.76
N PHE A 677 4.39 6.81 -46.65
CA PHE A 677 3.38 5.92 -46.06
C PHE A 677 2.18 5.67 -46.97
N ALA A 678 1.69 6.68 -47.70
CA ALA A 678 0.59 6.50 -48.67
C ALA A 678 0.95 5.47 -49.77
N GLY A 679 2.19 5.53 -50.28
CA GLY A 679 2.70 4.54 -51.22
C GLY A 679 2.80 3.12 -50.63
N LEU A 680 3.15 3.01 -49.34
CA LEU A 680 3.31 1.74 -48.63
C LEU A 680 1.98 1.11 -48.23
N ALA A 681 1.02 1.93 -47.79
CA ALA A 681 -0.35 1.52 -47.52
C ALA A 681 -1.01 1.00 -48.82
N ALA A 682 -0.81 1.68 -49.95
CA ALA A 682 -1.31 1.23 -51.25
C ALA A 682 -0.65 -0.07 -51.76
N ILE A 683 0.59 -0.35 -51.36
CA ILE A 683 1.25 -1.64 -51.64
C ILE A 683 0.65 -2.74 -50.74
N GLY A 684 0.46 -2.47 -49.45
CA GLY A 684 -0.17 -3.41 -48.52
C GLY A 684 -1.61 -3.74 -48.90
N ALA A 685 -2.41 -2.74 -49.28
CA ALA A 685 -3.77 -2.92 -49.75
C ALA A 685 -3.82 -3.83 -50.99
N ARG A 686 -2.99 -3.58 -52.01
CA ARG A 686 -2.88 -4.46 -53.19
C ARG A 686 -2.48 -5.89 -52.83
N GLY A 687 -1.64 -6.05 -51.82
CA GLY A 687 -1.18 -7.35 -51.33
C GLY A 687 -2.30 -8.26 -50.84
N VAL A 688 -3.35 -7.68 -50.25
CA VAL A 688 -4.49 -8.43 -49.68
C VAL A 688 -5.66 -8.59 -50.66
N GLN A 689 -5.51 -8.16 -51.91
CA GLN A 689 -6.56 -8.25 -52.93
C GLN A 689 -7.11 -9.68 -53.07
N GLY A 690 -8.43 -9.81 -53.04
CA GLY A 690 -9.14 -11.09 -53.14
C GLY A 690 -9.21 -11.88 -51.83
N THR A 691 -8.54 -11.43 -50.76
CA THR A 691 -8.62 -12.04 -49.43
C THR A 691 -9.96 -11.68 -48.77
N LYS A 692 -10.54 -12.64 -48.03
CA LYS A 692 -11.78 -12.42 -47.27
C LYS A 692 -11.53 -11.47 -46.10
N GLU A 693 -12.40 -10.49 -45.93
CA GLU A 693 -12.35 -9.51 -44.84
C GLU A 693 -12.46 -10.18 -43.46
N SER A 694 -13.29 -11.22 -43.33
CA SER A 694 -13.52 -11.94 -42.07
C SER A 694 -12.23 -12.45 -41.43
N VAL A 695 -11.22 -12.76 -42.24
CA VAL A 695 -9.92 -13.23 -41.77
C VAL A 695 -9.16 -12.14 -41.01
N PHE A 696 -9.30 -10.88 -41.42
CA PHE A 696 -8.67 -9.74 -40.74
C PHE A 696 -9.42 -9.37 -39.46
N VAL A 697 -10.75 -9.49 -39.47
CA VAL A 697 -11.58 -9.35 -38.26
C VAL A 697 -11.15 -10.38 -37.20
N GLU A 698 -11.07 -11.66 -37.56
CA GLU A 698 -10.66 -12.73 -36.63
C GLU A 698 -9.25 -12.51 -36.04
N VAL A 699 -8.29 -12.11 -36.89
CA VAL A 699 -6.92 -11.83 -36.43
C VAL A 699 -6.87 -10.61 -35.53
N GLY A 700 -7.68 -9.59 -35.80
CA GLY A 700 -7.82 -8.40 -34.96
C GLY A 700 -8.26 -8.75 -33.53
N GLU A 701 -9.31 -9.56 -33.40
CA GLU A 701 -9.78 -10.06 -32.10
C GLU A 701 -8.71 -10.88 -31.37
N GLU A 702 -8.01 -11.76 -32.09
CA GLU A 702 -6.97 -12.60 -31.51
C GLU A 702 -5.78 -11.78 -31.00
N VAL A 703 -5.32 -10.81 -31.78
CA VAL A 703 -4.22 -9.90 -31.44
C VAL A 703 -4.60 -9.01 -30.25
N TYR A 704 -5.84 -8.53 -30.22
CA TYR A 704 -6.35 -7.76 -29.10
C TYR A 704 -6.30 -8.55 -27.80
N LEU A 705 -6.89 -9.76 -27.77
CA LEU A 705 -6.97 -10.60 -26.58
C LEU A 705 -5.59 -11.05 -26.07
N LYS A 706 -4.64 -11.31 -26.97
CA LYS A 706 -3.31 -11.83 -26.60
C LYS A 706 -2.30 -10.73 -26.23
N HIS A 707 -2.41 -9.55 -26.84
CA HIS A 707 -1.35 -8.53 -26.77
C HIS A 707 -1.88 -7.13 -26.49
N LEU A 708 -2.83 -6.61 -27.29
CA LEU A 708 -3.17 -5.18 -27.23
C LEU A 708 -3.97 -4.80 -25.98
N ALA A 709 -4.78 -5.70 -25.39
CA ALA A 709 -5.55 -5.41 -24.18
C ALA A 709 -4.67 -4.99 -22.99
N ASN A 710 -3.50 -5.63 -22.83
CA ASN A 710 -2.53 -5.31 -21.77
C ASN A 710 -1.60 -4.13 -22.13
N ALA A 711 -1.63 -3.67 -23.38
CA ALA A 711 -0.80 -2.59 -23.87
C ALA A 711 -1.47 -1.20 -23.74
N ILE A 712 -2.77 -1.14 -23.45
CA ILE A 712 -3.47 0.14 -23.26
C ILE A 712 -2.91 0.85 -22.02
N TYR A 713 -2.48 2.11 -22.16
CA TYR A 713 -1.99 2.88 -21.02
C TYR A 713 -3.12 3.12 -20.00
N PRO A 714 -2.89 2.85 -18.70
CA PRO A 714 -3.86 3.18 -17.65
C PRO A 714 -4.28 4.66 -17.66
N GLU A 715 -3.33 5.56 -17.94
CA GLU A 715 -3.57 7.00 -18.07
C GLU A 715 -4.48 7.35 -19.25
N SER A 716 -4.32 6.66 -20.38
CA SER A 716 -5.20 6.84 -21.55
C SER A 716 -6.62 6.35 -21.27
N ARG A 717 -6.77 5.22 -20.58
CA ARG A 717 -8.08 4.75 -20.12
C ARG A 717 -8.74 5.77 -19.19
N ALA A 718 -7.95 6.44 -18.34
CA ALA A 718 -8.44 7.48 -17.45
C ALA A 718 -8.95 8.72 -18.19
N LEU A 719 -8.19 9.21 -19.16
CA LEU A 719 -8.57 10.35 -20.00
C LEU A 719 -9.86 10.08 -20.78
N VAL A 720 -9.97 8.89 -21.39
CA VAL A 720 -11.18 8.49 -22.12
C VAL A 720 -12.39 8.45 -21.19
N ALA A 721 -12.26 7.81 -20.03
CA ALA A 721 -13.35 7.75 -19.05
C ALA A 721 -13.78 9.14 -18.56
N ALA A 722 -12.84 10.05 -18.31
CA ALA A 722 -13.15 11.43 -17.92
C ALA A 722 -13.95 12.18 -19.00
N HIS A 723 -13.55 12.07 -20.26
CA HIS A 723 -14.29 12.69 -21.36
C HIS A 723 -15.69 12.10 -21.56
N LEU A 724 -15.83 10.78 -21.45
CA LEU A 724 -17.14 10.11 -21.48
C LEU A 724 -18.03 10.58 -20.33
N ALA A 725 -17.49 10.71 -19.12
CA ALA A 725 -18.22 11.20 -17.95
C ALA A 725 -18.71 12.65 -18.10
N LYS A 726 -17.94 13.49 -18.82
CA LYS A 726 -18.32 14.87 -19.16
C LYS A 726 -19.31 14.96 -20.33
N GLY A 727 -19.66 13.81 -20.93
CA GLY A 727 -20.57 13.72 -22.06
C GLY A 727 -19.99 14.26 -23.36
N HIS A 728 -18.66 14.28 -23.51
CA HIS A 728 -17.98 14.70 -24.74
C HIS A 728 -18.16 13.66 -25.84
N THR A 729 -18.04 14.09 -27.10
CA THR A 729 -17.98 13.18 -28.25
C THR A 729 -16.57 12.60 -28.37
N VAL A 730 -16.39 11.36 -27.92
CA VAL A 730 -15.08 10.68 -27.88
C VAL A 730 -14.85 9.86 -29.14
N ALA A 731 -13.69 10.02 -29.79
CA ALA A 731 -13.35 9.28 -31.00
C ALA A 731 -11.88 8.83 -31.05
N ILE A 732 -11.63 7.68 -31.68
CA ILE A 732 -10.28 7.29 -32.12
C ILE A 732 -10.07 7.80 -33.55
N ILE A 733 -8.99 8.55 -33.79
CA ILE A 733 -8.57 9.04 -35.12
C ILE A 733 -7.16 8.53 -35.41
N SER A 734 -7.04 7.46 -36.22
CA SER A 734 -5.76 6.76 -36.41
C SER A 734 -5.50 6.28 -37.83
N ALA A 735 -4.23 6.21 -38.22
CA ALA A 735 -3.80 5.66 -39.51
C ALA A 735 -3.94 4.13 -39.60
N ALA A 736 -4.16 3.46 -38.46
CA ALA A 736 -4.44 2.03 -38.37
C ALA A 736 -5.73 1.63 -39.11
N THR A 737 -5.97 0.33 -39.23
CA THR A 737 -7.18 -0.22 -39.86
C THR A 737 -8.26 -0.54 -38.82
N PRO A 738 -9.55 -0.66 -39.22
CA PRO A 738 -10.63 -1.02 -38.29
C PRO A 738 -10.34 -2.29 -37.48
N TYR A 739 -9.65 -3.27 -38.07
CA TYR A 739 -9.33 -4.55 -37.43
C TYR A 739 -8.39 -4.41 -36.22
N GLN A 740 -7.62 -3.32 -36.16
CA GLN A 740 -6.78 -2.99 -35.00
C GLN A 740 -7.53 -2.11 -34.00
N VAL A 741 -8.34 -1.17 -34.51
CA VAL A 741 -8.95 -0.11 -33.72
C VAL A 741 -10.24 -0.56 -33.04
N ASP A 742 -11.12 -1.28 -33.74
CA ASP A 742 -12.47 -1.62 -33.25
C ASP A 742 -12.47 -2.42 -31.94
N PRO A 743 -11.59 -3.42 -31.72
CA PRO A 743 -11.52 -4.12 -30.44
C PRO A 743 -11.14 -3.20 -29.26
N ILE A 744 -10.23 -2.27 -29.49
CA ILE A 744 -9.78 -1.30 -28.48
C ILE A 744 -10.89 -0.27 -28.21
N ALA A 745 -11.56 0.22 -29.26
CA ALA A 745 -12.68 1.15 -29.12
C ALA A 745 -13.80 0.55 -28.26
N ARG A 746 -14.17 -0.73 -28.48
CA ARG A 746 -15.18 -1.41 -27.67
C ARG A 746 -14.76 -1.58 -26.21
N ASP A 747 -13.49 -1.88 -25.95
CA ASP A 747 -12.96 -2.02 -24.59
C ASP A 747 -12.92 -0.69 -23.82
N LEU A 748 -12.68 0.41 -24.53
CA LEU A 748 -12.67 1.76 -23.97
C LEU A 748 -14.04 2.45 -24.00
N ALA A 749 -15.08 1.76 -24.47
CA ALA A 749 -16.43 2.31 -24.69
C ALA A 749 -16.44 3.57 -25.59
N ILE A 750 -15.55 3.64 -26.57
CA ILE A 750 -15.49 4.72 -27.56
C ILE A 750 -16.40 4.35 -28.75
N GLU A 751 -17.39 5.20 -29.02
CA GLU A 751 -18.39 4.97 -30.07
C GLU A 751 -17.87 5.30 -31.47
N HIS A 752 -17.06 6.35 -31.59
CA HIS A 752 -16.65 6.89 -32.88
C HIS A 752 -15.24 6.42 -33.28
N VAL A 753 -15.11 5.79 -34.45
CA VAL A 753 -13.84 5.28 -34.98
C VAL A 753 -13.58 5.80 -36.39
N MET A 754 -12.57 6.65 -36.50
CA MET A 754 -12.10 7.24 -37.75
C MET A 754 -10.71 6.68 -38.10
N CYS A 755 -10.66 5.78 -39.08
CA CYS A 755 -9.44 5.05 -39.41
C CYS A 755 -9.30 4.78 -40.91
N THR A 756 -8.11 4.33 -41.33
CA THR A 756 -7.85 4.02 -42.74
C THR A 756 -8.62 2.77 -43.16
N ARG A 757 -9.57 2.91 -44.11
CA ARG A 757 -10.39 1.80 -44.60
C ARG A 757 -9.89 1.28 -45.94
N MET A 758 -9.88 -0.05 -46.08
CA MET A 758 -9.68 -0.71 -47.37
C MET A 758 -11.03 -0.99 -48.01
N GLU A 759 -11.13 -0.84 -49.34
CA GLU A 759 -12.37 -1.09 -50.07
C GLU A 759 -12.67 -2.60 -50.09
N VAL A 760 -13.90 -2.95 -49.70
CA VAL A 760 -14.40 -4.33 -49.65
C VAL A 760 -15.63 -4.44 -50.53
N VAL A 761 -15.62 -5.42 -51.43
CA VAL A 761 -16.75 -5.75 -52.32
C VAL A 761 -17.00 -7.25 -52.21
N GLU A 762 -18.25 -7.64 -51.99
CA GLU A 762 -18.65 -9.05 -51.79
C GLU A 762 -17.85 -9.78 -50.69
N GLY A 763 -17.51 -9.06 -49.61
CA GLY A 763 -16.77 -9.60 -48.46
C GLY A 763 -15.27 -9.87 -48.72
N LYS A 764 -14.71 -9.33 -49.80
CA LYS A 764 -13.29 -9.45 -50.15
C LYS A 764 -12.65 -8.08 -50.41
N PHE A 765 -11.38 -7.95 -50.04
CA PHE A 765 -10.60 -6.74 -50.33
C PHE A 765 -10.41 -6.56 -51.83
N THR A 766 -10.68 -5.36 -52.35
CA THR A 766 -10.46 -5.02 -53.77
C THR A 766 -9.01 -4.65 -54.07
N GLY A 767 -8.23 -4.38 -53.02
CA GLY A 767 -6.85 -3.92 -53.10
C GLY A 767 -6.67 -2.40 -53.14
N LYS A 768 -7.76 -1.64 -52.96
CA LYS A 768 -7.76 -0.17 -52.91
C LYS A 768 -7.99 0.34 -51.49
N ILE A 769 -7.48 1.54 -51.20
CA ILE A 769 -7.79 2.30 -49.99
C ILE A 769 -8.93 3.26 -50.31
N ILE A 770 -9.83 3.47 -49.34
CA ILE A 770 -10.86 4.51 -49.42
C ILE A 770 -10.18 5.83 -49.01
N GLU A 771 -10.03 6.74 -49.97
CA GLU A 771 -9.37 8.04 -49.76
C GLU A 771 -10.34 9.09 -49.19
N PRO A 772 -9.85 10.04 -48.37
CA PRO A 772 -8.46 10.15 -47.90
C PRO A 772 -8.13 9.14 -46.79
N ALA A 773 -6.95 8.53 -46.86
CA ALA A 773 -6.42 7.71 -45.76
C ALA A 773 -6.28 8.54 -44.47
N CYS A 774 -6.50 7.95 -43.29
CA CYS A 774 -6.53 8.67 -42.01
C CYS A 774 -5.11 8.94 -41.46
N TRP A 775 -4.30 9.68 -42.22
CA TRP A 775 -2.91 9.98 -41.92
C TRP A 775 -2.58 11.44 -42.27
N GLY A 776 -1.82 12.13 -41.41
CA GLY A 776 -1.49 13.55 -41.57
C GLY A 776 -2.74 14.41 -41.78
N ASP A 777 -2.82 15.10 -42.92
CA ASP A 777 -3.99 15.88 -43.34
C ASP A 777 -5.31 15.08 -43.32
N GLY A 778 -5.25 13.78 -43.58
CA GLY A 778 -6.43 12.90 -43.54
C GLY A 778 -7.04 12.76 -42.15
N LYS A 779 -6.23 12.82 -41.08
CA LYS A 779 -6.76 12.87 -39.71
C LYS A 779 -7.53 14.16 -39.45
N ALA A 780 -7.02 15.29 -39.96
CA ALA A 780 -7.70 16.58 -39.87
C ALA A 780 -9.02 16.60 -40.66
N VAL A 781 -9.07 15.96 -41.84
CA VAL A 781 -10.32 15.78 -42.59
C VAL A 781 -11.31 14.93 -41.81
N ALA A 782 -10.86 13.80 -41.24
CA ALA A 782 -11.72 12.91 -40.46
C ALA A 782 -12.31 13.61 -39.21
N ALA A 783 -11.51 14.40 -38.50
CA ALA A 783 -11.99 15.19 -37.37
C ALA A 783 -13.03 16.24 -37.78
N ARG A 784 -12.82 16.93 -38.92
CA ARG A 784 -13.80 17.89 -39.46
C ARG A 784 -15.09 17.23 -39.89
N GLN A 785 -15.01 16.04 -40.49
CA GLN A 785 -16.19 15.27 -40.86
C GLN A 785 -16.99 14.87 -39.62
N LEU A 786 -16.33 14.28 -38.61
CA LEU A 786 -16.96 13.93 -37.34
C LEU A 786 -17.61 15.16 -36.68
N ALA A 787 -16.91 16.30 -36.73
CA ALA A 787 -17.42 17.53 -36.16
C ALA A 787 -18.68 18.06 -36.85
N GLN A 788 -18.77 17.94 -38.17
CA GLN A 788 -19.97 18.28 -38.93
C GLN A 788 -21.12 17.31 -38.64
N GLU A 789 -20.84 16.01 -38.55
CA GLU A 789 -21.86 14.97 -38.31
C GLU A 789 -22.46 15.06 -36.90
N HIS A 790 -21.64 15.40 -35.90
CA HIS A 790 -22.04 15.39 -34.48
C HIS A 790 -22.16 16.77 -33.85
N ASN A 791 -22.07 17.85 -34.63
CA ASN A 791 -22.07 19.25 -34.16
C ASN A 791 -21.01 19.53 -33.07
N VAL A 792 -19.80 19.03 -33.28
CA VAL A 792 -18.65 19.28 -32.39
C VAL A 792 -17.97 20.60 -32.75
N ASP A 793 -17.66 21.40 -31.73
CA ASP A 793 -16.84 22.60 -31.85
C ASP A 793 -15.35 22.24 -31.70
N LEU A 794 -14.64 22.19 -32.81
CA LEU A 794 -13.20 21.87 -32.82
C LEU A 794 -12.39 22.87 -31.99
N SER A 795 -12.81 24.14 -31.91
CA SER A 795 -12.10 25.17 -31.13
C SER A 795 -12.18 24.97 -29.61
N LYS A 796 -13.03 24.06 -29.14
CA LYS A 796 -13.10 23.61 -27.73
C LYS A 796 -12.57 22.20 -27.53
N SER A 797 -12.30 21.47 -28.61
CA SER A 797 -12.04 20.04 -28.61
C SER A 797 -10.59 19.69 -28.29
N TYR A 798 -10.38 18.45 -27.85
CA TYR A 798 -9.10 17.87 -27.48
C TYR A 798 -8.57 16.96 -28.59
N PHE A 799 -7.24 16.95 -28.76
CA PHE A 799 -6.57 15.92 -29.56
C PHE A 799 -5.30 15.41 -28.88
N TYR A 800 -5.24 14.10 -28.64
CA TYR A 800 -4.13 13.40 -28.02
C TYR A 800 -3.33 12.62 -29.07
N THR A 801 -2.01 12.84 -29.14
CA THR A 801 -1.11 12.18 -30.12
C THR A 801 0.35 12.21 -29.67
N ASP A 802 1.16 11.24 -30.12
CA ASP A 802 2.61 11.19 -29.94
C ASP A 802 3.41 11.75 -31.14
N SER A 803 2.76 11.98 -32.28
CA SER A 803 3.45 12.21 -33.56
C SER A 803 3.36 13.65 -34.07
N ALA A 804 4.51 14.20 -34.50
CA ALA A 804 4.54 15.49 -35.18
C ALA A 804 3.85 15.48 -36.55
N GLU A 805 3.60 14.29 -37.13
CA GLU A 805 2.89 14.16 -38.41
C GLU A 805 1.41 14.57 -38.31
N ASP A 806 0.84 14.58 -37.09
CA ASP A 806 -0.55 14.96 -36.86
C ASP A 806 -0.74 16.48 -36.63
N MET A 807 0.27 17.29 -36.98
CA MET A 807 0.22 18.75 -36.90
C MET A 807 -1.06 19.35 -37.53
N PRO A 808 -1.54 18.89 -38.71
CA PRO A 808 -2.77 19.44 -39.29
C PRO A 808 -4.02 19.28 -38.41
N LEU A 809 -4.07 18.25 -37.55
CA LEU A 809 -5.15 18.06 -36.59
C LEU A 809 -4.90 18.83 -35.28
N LEU A 810 -3.65 18.90 -34.82
CA LEU A 810 -3.27 19.73 -33.67
C LEU A 810 -3.59 21.22 -33.88
N GLU A 811 -3.45 21.73 -35.12
CA GLU A 811 -3.72 23.13 -35.45
C GLU A 811 -5.20 23.51 -35.49
N ILE A 812 -6.11 22.55 -35.68
CA ILE A 812 -7.56 22.83 -35.81
C ILE A 812 -8.32 22.66 -34.50
N VAL A 813 -7.73 21.98 -33.52
CA VAL A 813 -8.35 21.81 -32.21
C VAL A 813 -7.94 22.92 -31.24
N GLY A 814 -8.82 23.29 -30.33
CA GLY A 814 -8.50 24.28 -29.30
C GLY A 814 -7.57 23.76 -28.19
N LYS A 815 -7.54 22.44 -27.99
CA LYS A 815 -6.82 21.80 -26.88
C LYS A 815 -5.89 20.68 -27.39
N PRO A 816 -4.76 21.03 -28.04
CA PRO A 816 -3.75 20.06 -28.43
C PRO A 816 -3.09 19.45 -27.17
N ARG A 817 -2.97 18.13 -27.12
CA ARG A 817 -2.41 17.37 -25.99
C ARG A 817 -1.35 16.36 -26.47
N PRO A 818 -0.10 16.82 -26.70
CA PRO A 818 1.02 15.92 -26.94
C PRO A 818 1.19 14.87 -25.83
N LEU A 819 1.07 13.60 -26.20
CA LEU A 819 1.10 12.45 -25.29
C LEU A 819 2.22 11.50 -25.73
N ASN A 820 3.21 11.27 -24.87
CA ASN A 820 4.46 10.58 -25.20
C ASN A 820 5.19 11.13 -26.46
N PRO A 821 5.20 12.45 -26.75
CA PRO A 821 5.58 12.97 -28.05
C PRO A 821 7.01 12.61 -28.48
N ASP A 822 7.17 12.43 -29.78
CA ASP A 822 8.47 12.32 -30.43
C ASP A 822 9.32 13.58 -30.24
N THR A 823 10.58 13.55 -30.68
CA THR A 823 11.51 14.68 -30.51
C THR A 823 11.04 15.94 -31.23
N LYS A 824 10.37 15.83 -32.38
CA LYS A 824 9.88 16.97 -33.15
C LYS A 824 8.63 17.58 -32.50
N LEU A 825 7.67 16.75 -32.10
CA LEU A 825 6.46 17.20 -31.41
C LEU A 825 6.79 17.76 -30.03
N SER A 826 7.81 17.24 -29.36
CA SER A 826 8.30 17.82 -28.09
C SER A 826 8.84 19.24 -28.28
N ALA A 827 9.56 19.52 -29.38
CA ALA A 827 10.03 20.86 -29.69
C ALA A 827 8.87 21.81 -30.03
N LEU A 828 7.92 21.35 -30.86
CA LEU A 828 6.72 22.11 -31.20
C LEU A 828 5.84 22.41 -29.98
N ALA A 829 5.68 21.44 -29.08
CA ALA A 829 4.93 21.64 -27.85
C ALA A 829 5.56 22.69 -26.95
N TYR A 830 6.89 22.71 -26.86
CA TYR A 830 7.62 23.76 -26.13
C TYR A 830 7.45 25.14 -26.78
N GLU A 831 7.52 25.23 -28.11
CA GLU A 831 7.34 26.49 -28.86
C GLU A 831 5.92 27.06 -28.72
N ASN A 832 4.90 26.19 -28.64
CA ASN A 832 3.49 26.58 -28.60
C ASN A 832 2.87 26.53 -27.19
N ASP A 833 3.67 26.31 -26.14
CA ASP A 833 3.24 26.17 -24.75
C ASP A 833 2.12 25.14 -24.55
N TRP A 834 2.22 24.01 -25.25
CA TRP A 834 1.24 22.92 -25.16
C TRP A 834 1.52 22.01 -23.96
N PRO A 835 0.50 21.61 -23.17
CA PRO A 835 0.67 20.64 -22.10
C PRO A 835 1.16 19.29 -22.64
N VAL A 836 2.28 18.81 -22.12
CA VAL A 836 2.88 17.52 -22.53
C VAL A 836 2.70 16.48 -21.45
N TYR A 837 2.21 15.30 -21.82
CA TYR A 837 2.12 14.14 -20.93
C TYR A 837 3.10 13.04 -21.34
N ARG A 838 3.74 12.40 -20.36
CA ARG A 838 4.67 11.26 -20.55
C ARG A 838 4.33 10.14 -19.57
N PHE A 839 3.89 9.00 -20.09
CA PHE A 839 3.46 7.86 -19.28
C PHE A 839 4.63 6.93 -18.90
N THR A 840 5.73 6.93 -19.66
CA THR A 840 6.82 5.93 -19.54
C THR A 840 8.13 6.41 -18.90
N ASP A 841 8.16 7.62 -18.33
CA ASP A 841 9.39 8.30 -17.86
C ASP A 841 10.07 7.70 -16.61
N GLU A 842 9.77 6.46 -16.20
CA GLU A 842 10.56 5.75 -15.19
C GLU A 842 11.80 5.03 -15.76
N THR A 843 12.06 5.08 -17.08
CA THR A 843 13.12 4.25 -17.71
C THR A 843 14.16 4.95 -18.58
N ARG A 844 14.30 6.28 -18.58
CA ARG A 844 15.46 6.93 -19.24
C ARG A 844 16.42 7.58 -18.25
N PRO A 845 17.70 7.14 -18.17
CA PRO A 845 18.72 7.89 -17.46
C PRO A 845 18.89 9.26 -18.12
N GLY A 846 18.94 10.29 -17.28
CA GLY A 846 18.85 11.69 -17.69
C GLY A 846 20.01 12.17 -18.55
N VAL A 847 19.68 12.96 -19.58
CA VAL A 847 20.54 14.01 -20.14
C VAL A 847 19.72 15.23 -20.61
N THR A 848 18.42 15.14 -20.87
CA THR A 848 17.66 16.19 -21.57
C THR A 848 16.87 17.20 -20.73
N ASN A 849 16.88 17.15 -19.40
CA ASN A 849 16.25 18.17 -18.54
C ASN A 849 17.25 19.25 -18.06
N LEU A 850 18.19 19.65 -18.92
CA LEU A 850 19.23 20.65 -18.62
C LEU A 850 19.32 21.76 -19.68
N ILE A 851 18.22 22.08 -20.36
CA ILE A 851 18.05 23.37 -21.04
C ILE A 851 16.83 24.05 -20.45
#